data_AF-D8PXX0-F1
#
_entry.id   AF-D8PXX0-F1
#
_cell.length_a   1.000
_cell.length_b   1.000
_cell.length_c   1.000
_cell.angle_alpha   90.00
_cell.angle_beta   90.00
_cell.angle_gamma   90.00
#
_symmetry.space_group_name_H-M   'P 1'
#
loop_
_entity.id
_entity.type
_entity.pdbx_description
1 polymer ?
#
loop_
_entity_poly.entity_id
_entity_poly.type
_entity_poly.pdbx_seq_one_letter_code
_entity_poly.pdbx_strand_id
1 'polypeptide(L)'
;MAHLTKPQTYNIEDTNIALLGSDLEKNVREHAGDKELAWSAANLDEPGIRIWRIEQFHVVEWPKERYGSFYDGDSYIILHYPKTYKKTPESESVSYDLHFWLGSNTTQDEAGTAAYKTVELDDHLHGLPVQYREVQDLESARLISYFPRFLVLRGGVATGFRHVSEAPPPDVRRLYRVTLSRAGAKFHLVVREVPAEAESLVAGDVFVLDMGARVWQLNTKASAGKEKFKAAEFAQSLVNERQGQCEVTVYDEGGPGAGIFLAEFGDGTTLREQVPEEDSGIPPTLYRLSDASGDVVFEKVEPVSESSLHTDDAFLLDYSLAKERPAIFVWIGKGASLHERRLVVQYAQRFLNEHKAEGRVRAGIPIIKMVEGNESDEFIRVLAGEHQAVRLTSVAQELFRESGDSDVYAGSVPRDWTVGNVAHGGFTLSLIVQAAILHQRKTAHSEIVHVSAHFLQAVTVDACEVHVKRLRVGKSYANVLAELLQNRQQRILVHLIFGVSSPSPQMTLEPPSPFARRIPLHHHPRNATIRHLPGKMSYAQHLTWAPDPTILARNAAESPSRTRTGGVGGGGFEWGGWMQLKDPKERITSAFLCFIADVFLGSPALWAFNARDKCAMNETNWFPTLNMAVQYVFPIPPEDSPHHARRTVGVYFSGRFVNDGRHDATVEVWTAPAELGEGDENLDWREPQRCLATATHFALVVPFSVNQAKGGKVAKL
;
A
#
# COMPACT_ATOMS: atom_id res chain seq x y z
N MET A 1 -61.43 36.73 6.45
CA MET A 1 -60.95 36.84 5.06
C MET A 1 -59.46 37.17 5.12
N ALA A 2 -58.59 36.22 4.77
CA ALA A 2 -57.15 36.45 4.65
C ALA A 2 -56.80 36.26 3.18
N HIS A 3 -56.25 37.31 2.57
CA HIS A 3 -55.85 37.33 1.17
C HIS A 3 -54.64 36.41 0.95
N LEU A 4 -54.82 35.36 0.14
CA LEU A 4 -53.74 34.62 -0.49
C LEU A 4 -53.17 35.46 -1.64
N THR A 5 -52.19 36.31 -1.37
CA THR A 5 -51.32 36.86 -2.41
C THR A 5 -50.33 35.79 -2.84
N LYS A 6 -50.43 35.32 -4.09
CA LYS A 6 -49.36 34.51 -4.70
C LYS A 6 -48.03 35.28 -4.60
N PRO A 7 -46.91 34.63 -4.29
CA PRO A 7 -45.60 35.28 -4.32
C PRO A 7 -45.31 35.81 -5.73
N GLN A 8 -44.66 36.97 -5.78
CA GLN A 8 -44.26 37.66 -7.00
C GLN A 8 -43.37 36.73 -7.84
N THR A 9 -43.80 36.38 -9.05
CA THR A 9 -42.99 35.64 -10.02
C THR A 9 -41.92 36.59 -10.57
N TYR A 10 -40.67 36.35 -10.18
CA TYR A 10 -39.51 37.06 -10.72
C TYR A 10 -39.15 36.50 -12.09
N ASN A 11 -38.92 37.38 -13.07
CA ASN A 11 -38.34 37.00 -14.35
C ASN A 11 -36.84 36.76 -14.13
N ILE A 12 -36.41 35.49 -14.12
CA ILE A 12 -35.03 35.11 -13.78
C ILE A 12 -34.02 35.74 -14.76
N GLU A 13 -34.43 36.00 -16.00
CA GLU A 13 -33.65 36.68 -17.04
C GLU A 13 -33.24 38.12 -16.65
N ASP A 14 -33.99 38.78 -15.76
CA ASP A 14 -33.74 40.16 -15.31
C ASP A 14 -33.01 40.24 -13.95
N THR A 15 -32.58 39.10 -13.39
CA THR A 15 -31.84 39.04 -12.12
C THR A 15 -30.34 38.88 -12.36
N ASN A 16 -29.49 39.36 -11.44
CA ASN A 16 -28.03 39.12 -11.46
C ASN A 16 -27.64 37.61 -11.40
N ILE A 17 -28.62 36.71 -11.38
CA ILE A 17 -28.49 35.25 -11.40
C ILE A 17 -28.52 34.71 -12.84
N ALA A 18 -28.92 35.48 -13.85
CA ALA A 18 -28.99 35.04 -15.26
C ALA A 18 -27.63 34.57 -15.84
N LEU A 19 -26.52 34.95 -15.20
CA LEU A 19 -25.16 34.64 -15.63
C LEU A 19 -24.43 33.67 -14.70
N LEU A 20 -25.13 33.05 -13.74
CA LEU A 20 -24.55 32.02 -12.87
C LEU A 20 -24.03 30.85 -13.72
N GLY A 21 -22.76 30.54 -13.54
CA GLY A 21 -21.95 29.59 -14.30
C GLY A 21 -21.14 30.20 -15.44
N SER A 22 -21.53 31.36 -16.01
CA SER A 22 -20.93 31.91 -17.24
C SER A 22 -19.43 32.21 -17.11
N ASP A 23 -18.72 32.34 -18.24
CA ASP A 23 -17.33 32.82 -18.25
C ASP A 23 -17.21 34.18 -17.56
N LEU A 24 -18.28 35.01 -17.59
CA LEU A 24 -18.32 36.26 -16.84
C LEU A 24 -18.34 36.02 -15.33
N GLU A 25 -19.12 35.07 -14.82
CA GLU A 25 -19.11 34.74 -13.38
C GLU A 25 -17.76 34.15 -12.96
N LYS A 26 -17.15 33.28 -13.79
CA LYS A 26 -15.80 32.77 -13.55
C LYS A 26 -14.79 33.92 -13.48
N ASN A 27 -14.80 34.81 -14.46
CA ASN A 27 -13.94 36.00 -14.46
C ASN A 27 -14.21 36.88 -13.23
N VAL A 28 -15.48 37.04 -12.80
CA VAL A 28 -15.82 37.79 -11.59
C VAL A 28 -15.28 37.09 -10.34
N ARG A 29 -15.33 35.75 -10.26
CA ARG A 29 -14.72 34.97 -9.16
C ARG A 29 -13.20 35.05 -9.17
N GLU A 30 -12.56 34.97 -10.34
CA GLU A 30 -11.12 35.19 -10.49
C GLU A 30 -10.73 36.59 -9.98
N HIS A 31 -11.44 37.64 -10.42
CA HIS A 31 -11.22 39.01 -9.95
C HIS A 31 -11.57 39.20 -8.46
N ALA A 32 -12.50 38.43 -7.92
CA ALA A 32 -12.81 38.43 -6.49
C ALA A 32 -11.69 37.75 -5.69
N GLY A 33 -11.15 36.63 -6.17
CA GLY A 33 -9.98 35.96 -5.63
C GLY A 33 -8.74 36.86 -5.65
N ASP A 34 -8.50 37.59 -6.74
CA ASP A 34 -7.39 38.56 -6.83
C ASP A 34 -7.46 39.67 -5.77
N LYS A 35 -8.67 39.94 -5.26
CA LYS A 35 -8.93 40.96 -4.24
C LYS A 35 -9.07 40.38 -2.83
N GLU A 36 -9.12 39.06 -2.69
CA GLU A 36 -9.21 38.40 -1.40
C GLU A 36 -7.88 38.56 -0.65
N LEU A 37 -7.97 39.12 0.54
CA LEU A 37 -6.80 39.43 1.36
C LEU A 37 -6.10 38.14 1.80
N ALA A 38 -6.87 37.07 2.03
CA ALA A 38 -6.34 35.77 2.42
C ALA A 38 -5.41 35.15 1.36
N TRP A 39 -5.71 35.31 0.06
CA TRP A 39 -4.89 34.76 -1.03
C TRP A 39 -3.67 35.64 -1.29
N SER A 40 -3.87 36.95 -1.41
CA SER A 40 -2.79 37.92 -1.66
C SER A 40 -1.75 37.97 -0.54
N ALA A 41 -2.16 37.79 0.72
CA ALA A 41 -1.23 37.75 1.87
C ALA A 41 -0.45 36.43 1.99
N ALA A 42 -0.89 35.36 1.32
CA ALA A 42 -0.36 34.01 1.55
C ALA A 42 0.93 33.68 0.79
N ASN A 43 1.47 34.60 -0.02
CA ASN A 43 2.66 34.38 -0.85
C ASN A 43 2.60 33.03 -1.58
N LEU A 44 1.62 32.90 -2.48
CA LEU A 44 1.30 31.66 -3.20
C LEU A 44 2.39 31.24 -4.21
N ASP A 45 3.39 32.10 -4.43
CA ASP A 45 4.56 31.83 -5.26
C ASP A 45 5.59 30.90 -4.56
N GLU A 46 5.48 30.71 -3.25
CA GLU A 46 6.41 29.88 -2.48
C GLU A 46 5.84 28.51 -2.10
N PRO A 47 6.56 27.41 -2.44
CA PRO A 47 6.19 26.06 -2.05
C PRO A 47 5.97 25.88 -0.54
N GLY A 48 4.93 25.16 -0.18
CA GLY A 48 4.61 24.80 1.20
C GLY A 48 3.13 24.52 1.42
N ILE A 49 2.73 24.53 2.69
CA ILE A 49 1.33 24.36 3.11
C ILE A 49 0.79 25.72 3.54
N ARG A 50 -0.45 26.03 3.17
CA ARG A 50 -1.25 27.15 3.67
C ARG A 50 -2.57 26.62 4.18
N ILE A 51 -3.00 27.09 5.35
CA ILE A 51 -4.25 26.67 5.97
C ILE A 51 -5.01 27.91 6.36
N TRP A 52 -6.30 27.92 6.06
CA TRP A 52 -7.23 28.94 6.50
C TRP A 52 -8.40 28.28 7.20
N ARG A 53 -8.88 28.91 8.26
CA ARG A 53 -10.12 28.58 8.95
C ARG A 53 -11.24 29.48 8.45
N ILE A 54 -12.43 28.94 8.30
CA ILE A 54 -13.62 29.73 8.03
C ILE A 54 -14.18 30.27 9.35
N GLU A 55 -14.32 31.59 9.44
CA GLU A 55 -14.89 32.27 10.60
C GLU A 55 -15.96 33.26 10.13
N GLN A 56 -17.23 32.97 10.38
CA GLN A 56 -18.35 33.86 10.02
C GLN A 56 -18.29 34.35 8.57
N PHE A 57 -18.21 33.43 7.60
CA PHE A 57 -18.04 33.69 6.16
C PHE A 57 -16.68 34.28 5.73
N HIS A 58 -15.74 34.52 6.65
CA HIS A 58 -14.41 35.04 6.33
C HIS A 58 -13.36 33.93 6.29
N VAL A 59 -12.37 34.08 5.41
CA VAL A 59 -11.22 33.19 5.30
C VAL A 59 -10.09 33.76 6.16
N VAL A 60 -9.80 33.12 7.29
CA VAL A 60 -8.81 33.58 8.28
C VAL A 60 -7.59 32.67 8.27
N GLU A 61 -6.39 33.23 8.18
CA GLU A 61 -5.15 32.44 8.21
C GLU A 61 -5.04 31.63 9.51
N TRP A 62 -4.75 30.34 9.37
CA TRP A 62 -4.54 29.47 10.52
C TRP A 62 -3.11 29.63 11.06
N PRO A 63 -2.90 29.77 12.38
CA PRO A 63 -1.56 29.94 12.92
C PRO A 63 -0.63 28.78 12.55
N LYS A 64 0.58 29.09 12.08
CA LYS A 64 1.55 28.08 11.60
C LYS A 64 1.95 27.09 12.68
N GLU A 65 1.98 27.52 13.94
CA GLU A 65 2.28 26.69 15.11
C GLU A 65 1.17 25.65 15.36
N ARG A 66 -0.02 25.87 14.81
CA ARG A 66 -1.20 25.01 14.93
C ARG A 66 -1.45 24.14 13.70
N TYR A 67 -0.56 24.16 12.70
CA TYR A 67 -0.70 23.31 11.52
C TYR A 67 -0.79 21.84 11.91
N GLY A 68 -1.77 21.14 11.33
CA GLY A 68 -2.11 19.77 11.70
C GLY A 68 -3.05 19.66 12.90
N SER A 69 -3.50 20.76 13.51
CA SER A 69 -4.54 20.78 14.54
C SER A 69 -5.80 21.47 14.02
N PHE A 70 -6.94 20.80 14.10
CA PHE A 70 -8.23 21.25 13.57
C PHE A 70 -9.32 21.12 14.63
N TYR A 71 -10.39 21.91 14.52
CA TYR A 71 -11.57 21.82 15.37
C TYR A 71 -12.72 21.12 14.64
N ASP A 72 -13.38 20.18 15.30
CA ASP A 72 -14.50 19.41 14.72
C ASP A 72 -15.75 20.25 14.42
N GLY A 73 -15.88 21.43 15.04
CA GLY A 73 -16.95 22.39 14.81
C GLY A 73 -16.67 23.42 13.72
N ASP A 74 -15.50 23.38 13.07
CA ASP A 74 -15.08 24.38 12.08
C ASP A 74 -14.86 23.75 10.70
N SER A 75 -14.79 24.60 9.67
CA SER A 75 -14.37 24.24 8.31
C SER A 75 -13.05 24.92 7.94
N TYR A 76 -12.21 24.22 7.16
CA TYR A 76 -10.87 24.69 6.80
C TYR A 76 -10.60 24.54 5.31
N ILE A 77 -9.78 25.44 4.76
CA ILE A 77 -9.20 25.33 3.42
C ILE A 77 -7.70 25.05 3.59
N ILE A 78 -7.18 24.04 2.91
CA ILE A 78 -5.77 23.64 2.96
C ILE A 78 -5.24 23.60 1.53
N LEU A 79 -4.29 24.49 1.23
CA LEU A 79 -3.54 24.44 -0.02
C LEU A 79 -2.17 23.85 0.26
N HIS A 80 -1.85 22.75 -0.40
CA HIS A 80 -0.51 22.18 -0.43
C HIS A 80 0.09 22.40 -1.83
N TYR A 81 1.20 23.15 -1.83
CA TYR A 81 2.00 23.42 -3.01
C TYR A 81 3.38 22.76 -2.84
N PRO A 82 3.57 21.52 -3.34
CA PRO A 82 4.85 20.84 -3.25
C PRO A 82 5.93 21.51 -4.11
N LYS A 83 7.16 21.59 -3.58
CA LYS A 83 8.34 21.98 -4.36
C LYS A 83 8.80 20.80 -5.21
N THR A 84 8.23 20.58 -6.39
CA THR A 84 8.66 19.50 -7.28
C THR A 84 9.80 19.95 -8.19
N TYR A 85 10.96 19.30 -8.04
CA TYR A 85 11.92 19.15 -9.12
C TYR A 85 11.39 18.06 -10.07
N LYS A 86 10.90 18.52 -11.24
CA LYS A 86 10.88 17.91 -12.59
C LYS A 86 10.66 16.39 -12.74
N LYS A 87 9.53 16.00 -13.36
CA LYS A 87 9.33 14.71 -14.08
C LYS A 87 10.08 14.65 -15.43
N THR A 88 10.51 15.80 -15.98
CA THR A 88 11.39 15.91 -17.17
C THR A 88 12.22 17.21 -17.11
N PRO A 89 13.43 17.27 -17.71
CA PRO A 89 14.27 18.47 -17.72
C PRO A 89 13.59 19.74 -18.28
N GLU A 90 12.48 19.60 -19.01
CA GLU A 90 11.85 20.66 -19.81
C GLU A 90 10.43 21.07 -19.40
N SER A 91 9.74 20.41 -18.45
CA SER A 91 8.40 20.87 -18.00
C SER A 91 8.40 21.43 -16.58
N GLU A 92 8.17 22.74 -16.43
CA GLU A 92 7.77 23.38 -15.18
C GLU A 92 6.28 23.16 -14.93
N SER A 93 5.88 21.94 -14.55
CA SER A 93 4.48 21.69 -14.16
C SER A 93 4.34 21.89 -12.64
N VAL A 94 3.77 23.02 -12.25
CA VAL A 94 3.34 23.26 -10.87
C VAL A 94 2.07 22.43 -10.61
N SER A 95 2.06 21.64 -9.53
CA SER A 95 0.88 20.89 -9.07
C SER A 95 0.41 21.45 -7.73
N TYR A 96 -0.88 21.69 -7.58
CA TYR A 96 -1.50 22.11 -6.33
C TYR A 96 -2.47 21.04 -5.83
N ASP A 97 -2.43 20.70 -4.56
CA ASP A 97 -3.49 19.96 -3.88
C ASP A 97 -4.29 20.95 -3.05
N LEU A 98 -5.59 21.07 -3.33
CA LEU A 98 -6.47 22.01 -2.65
C LEU A 98 -7.58 21.25 -1.92
N HIS A 99 -7.53 21.23 -0.60
CA HIS A 99 -8.50 20.54 0.23
C HIS A 99 -9.42 21.55 0.90
N PHE A 100 -10.69 21.17 1.07
CA PHE A 100 -11.53 21.75 2.09
C PHE A 100 -11.98 20.66 3.05
N TRP A 101 -11.63 20.83 4.31
CA TRP A 101 -11.93 19.88 5.38
C TRP A 101 -13.14 20.36 6.17
N LEU A 102 -14.09 19.46 6.34
CA LEU A 102 -15.36 19.70 7.04
C LEU A 102 -15.36 18.92 8.35
N GLY A 103 -15.37 19.66 9.47
CA GLY A 103 -15.53 19.08 10.79
C GLY A 103 -16.92 18.43 10.94
N SER A 104 -17.01 17.39 11.76
CA SER A 104 -18.26 16.64 11.99
C SER A 104 -19.38 17.48 12.59
N ASN A 105 -19.05 18.59 13.26
CA ASN A 105 -19.95 19.52 13.92
C ASN A 105 -19.96 20.92 13.27
N THR A 106 -19.36 21.09 12.07
CA THR A 106 -19.33 22.38 11.37
C THR A 106 -20.72 22.83 10.93
N THR A 107 -20.95 24.15 10.90
CA THR A 107 -22.22 24.72 10.47
C THR A 107 -22.39 24.70 8.96
N GLN A 108 -23.64 24.76 8.48
CA GLN A 108 -23.94 24.70 7.04
C GLN A 108 -23.35 25.90 6.29
N ASP A 109 -23.35 27.07 6.90
CA ASP A 109 -22.77 28.29 6.34
C ASP A 109 -21.25 28.22 6.24
N GLU A 110 -20.56 27.69 7.26
CA GLU A 110 -19.11 27.47 7.20
C GLU A 110 -18.73 26.45 6.12
N ALA A 111 -19.41 25.31 6.06
CA ALA A 111 -19.18 24.29 5.05
C ALA A 111 -19.44 24.83 3.63
N GLY A 112 -20.52 25.61 3.46
CA GLY A 112 -20.85 26.27 2.20
C GLY A 112 -19.80 27.31 1.80
N THR A 113 -19.32 28.10 2.76
CA THR A 113 -18.25 29.08 2.54
C THR A 113 -16.94 28.40 2.16
N ALA A 114 -16.55 27.33 2.86
CA ALA A 114 -15.32 26.58 2.55
C ALA A 114 -15.37 26.03 1.12
N ALA A 115 -16.49 25.45 0.70
CA ALA A 115 -16.67 24.94 -0.65
C ALA A 115 -16.63 26.06 -1.70
N TYR A 116 -17.33 27.17 -1.46
CA TYR A 116 -17.34 28.32 -2.37
C TYR A 116 -15.94 28.95 -2.52
N LYS A 117 -15.26 29.21 -1.41
CA LYS A 117 -13.93 29.82 -1.39
C LYS A 117 -12.84 28.90 -1.94
N THR A 118 -13.03 27.59 -1.86
CA THR A 118 -12.16 26.62 -2.54
C THR A 118 -12.28 26.73 -4.06
N VAL A 119 -13.49 26.89 -4.60
CA VAL A 119 -13.68 27.12 -6.04
C VAL A 119 -13.12 28.48 -6.46
N GLU A 120 -13.28 29.51 -5.63
CA GLU A 120 -12.68 30.83 -5.87
C GLU A 120 -11.14 30.75 -5.93
N LEU A 121 -10.50 30.01 -5.02
CA LEU A 121 -9.05 29.81 -5.03
C LEU A 121 -8.58 28.95 -6.20
N ASP A 122 -9.35 27.93 -6.59
CA ASP A 122 -9.08 27.13 -7.78
C ASP A 122 -9.09 27.99 -9.05
N ASP A 123 -10.12 28.84 -9.20
CA ASP A 123 -10.24 29.80 -10.31
C ASP A 123 -9.05 30.78 -10.32
N HIS A 124 -8.65 31.31 -9.15
CA HIS A 124 -7.46 32.17 -8.99
C HIS A 124 -6.15 31.45 -9.36
N LEU A 125 -6.06 30.14 -9.11
CA LEU A 125 -4.94 29.28 -9.52
C LEU A 125 -5.15 28.67 -10.93
N HIS A 126 -6.00 29.28 -11.74
CA HIS A 126 -6.28 28.94 -13.14
C HIS A 126 -6.79 27.51 -13.37
N GLY A 127 -7.45 26.91 -12.37
CA GLY A 127 -7.98 25.54 -12.44
C GLY A 127 -6.90 24.46 -12.48
N LEU A 128 -5.67 24.78 -12.07
CA LEU A 128 -4.58 23.81 -11.92
C LEU A 128 -4.73 22.86 -10.72
N PRO A 129 -5.30 23.27 -9.56
CA PRO A 129 -5.38 22.39 -8.41
C PRO A 129 -6.24 21.13 -8.60
N VAL A 130 -5.79 20.04 -7.98
CA VAL A 130 -6.66 18.90 -7.67
C VAL A 130 -7.44 19.26 -6.40
N GLN A 131 -8.76 19.21 -6.48
CA GLN A 131 -9.63 19.56 -5.36
C GLN A 131 -10.06 18.33 -4.57
N TYR A 132 -9.97 18.43 -3.26
CA TYR A 132 -10.31 17.37 -2.32
C TYR A 132 -11.41 17.84 -1.36
N ARG A 133 -12.58 17.22 -1.42
CA ARG A 133 -13.60 17.34 -0.38
C ARG A 133 -13.26 16.36 0.74
N GLU A 134 -12.87 16.87 1.88
CA GLU A 134 -12.43 16.06 3.02
C GLU A 134 -13.46 16.17 4.15
N VAL A 135 -13.88 15.04 4.71
CA VAL A 135 -14.82 14.99 5.83
C VAL A 135 -14.13 14.30 7.00
N GLN A 136 -14.33 14.83 8.20
CA GLN A 136 -13.80 14.22 9.42
C GLN A 136 -14.10 12.71 9.49
N ASP A 137 -13.11 11.95 9.95
CA ASP A 137 -13.10 10.48 10.08
C ASP A 137 -13.01 9.71 8.76
N LEU A 138 -13.11 10.39 7.62
CA LEU A 138 -12.96 9.82 6.28
C LEU A 138 -11.92 10.60 5.45
N GLU A 139 -10.97 11.27 6.12
CA GLU A 139 -9.96 12.07 5.44
C GLU A 139 -9.07 11.21 4.53
N SER A 140 -8.70 11.77 3.38
CA SER A 140 -7.75 11.14 2.48
C SER A 140 -6.39 10.94 3.18
N ALA A 141 -5.71 9.85 2.83
CA ALA A 141 -4.35 9.63 3.31
C ALA A 141 -3.39 10.73 2.83
N ARG A 142 -3.73 11.42 1.73
CA ARG A 142 -2.96 12.56 1.21
C ARG A 142 -3.00 13.73 2.20
N LEU A 143 -4.18 14.18 2.62
CA LEU A 143 -4.31 15.25 3.62
C LEU A 143 -3.56 14.92 4.91
N ILE A 144 -3.74 13.71 5.43
CA ILE A 144 -3.09 13.28 6.68
C ILE A 144 -1.56 13.30 6.53
N SER A 145 -1.03 12.99 5.33
CA SER A 145 0.41 12.88 5.09
C SER A 145 1.18 14.20 5.24
N TYR A 146 0.48 15.33 5.14
CA TYR A 146 1.07 16.66 5.25
C TYR A 146 1.55 16.97 6.67
N PHE A 147 1.02 16.26 7.66
CA PHE A 147 1.24 16.55 9.06
C PHE A 147 1.95 15.37 9.76
N PRO A 148 2.97 15.63 10.59
CA PRO A 148 3.54 14.61 11.48
C PRO A 148 2.52 14.06 12.47
N ARG A 149 1.60 14.93 12.90
CA ARG A 149 0.46 14.66 13.78
C ARG A 149 -0.78 15.36 13.22
N PHE A 150 -1.81 14.60 12.91
CA PHE A 150 -3.14 15.11 12.56
C PHE A 150 -4.01 15.05 13.82
N LEU A 151 -4.29 16.20 14.41
CA LEU A 151 -5.01 16.36 15.67
C LEU A 151 -6.37 17.02 15.40
N VAL A 152 -7.45 16.34 15.77
CA VAL A 152 -8.80 16.91 15.76
C VAL A 152 -9.24 17.15 17.20
N LEU A 153 -9.62 18.39 17.51
CA LEU A 153 -10.08 18.84 18.82
C LEU A 153 -11.57 19.11 18.79
N ARG A 154 -12.23 19.02 19.94
CA ARG A 154 -13.66 19.35 20.03
C ARG A 154 -13.87 20.85 20.20
N GLY A 155 -14.96 21.35 19.63
CA GLY A 155 -15.37 22.76 19.69
C GLY A 155 -15.11 23.47 18.37
N GLY A 156 -15.04 24.80 18.41
CA GLY A 156 -14.91 25.62 17.21
C GLY A 156 -15.40 27.05 17.46
N VAL A 157 -15.45 27.85 16.41
CA VAL A 157 -16.04 29.19 16.40
C VAL A 157 -17.55 29.05 16.28
N ALA A 158 -18.18 28.54 17.34
CA ALA A 158 -19.62 28.49 17.46
C ALA A 158 -20.17 29.92 17.47
N THR A 159 -20.50 30.47 16.30
CA THR A 159 -21.20 31.75 16.14
C THR A 159 -20.61 32.90 16.95
N GLY A 160 -19.41 33.43 16.63
CA GLY A 160 -18.97 34.77 17.07
C GLY A 160 -18.84 35.10 18.58
N PHE A 161 -19.21 34.21 19.50
CA PHE A 161 -19.29 34.53 20.93
C PHE A 161 -18.24 33.81 21.78
N ARG A 162 -17.48 32.86 21.21
CA ARG A 162 -16.32 32.27 21.88
C ARG A 162 -15.21 31.97 20.87
N HIS A 163 -14.29 32.92 20.74
CA HIS A 163 -13.04 32.70 20.03
C HIS A 163 -12.18 31.76 20.89
N VAL A 164 -12.00 30.50 20.45
CA VAL A 164 -11.08 29.54 21.11
C VAL A 164 -9.63 29.88 20.74
N SER A 165 -9.22 31.12 21.00
CA SER A 165 -7.80 31.53 21.00
C SER A 165 -7.11 31.22 22.32
N GLU A 166 -7.87 31.06 23.40
CA GLU A 166 -7.34 30.74 24.71
C GLU A 166 -7.23 29.21 24.87
N ALA A 167 -6.08 28.78 25.38
CA ALA A 167 -5.89 27.39 25.76
C ALA A 167 -7.02 26.98 26.73
N PRO A 168 -7.67 25.84 26.51
CA PRO A 168 -8.74 25.37 27.38
C PRO A 168 -8.25 25.31 28.83
N PRO A 169 -9.11 25.57 29.82
CA PRO A 169 -8.72 25.52 31.22
C PRO A 169 -8.00 24.19 31.53
N PRO A 170 -6.92 24.20 32.32
CA PRO A 170 -6.11 23.01 32.56
C PRO A 170 -6.90 21.84 33.16
N ASP A 171 -8.03 22.09 33.82
CA ASP A 171 -8.86 21.06 34.48
C ASP A 171 -9.99 20.48 33.60
N VAL A 172 -10.00 20.74 32.29
CA VAL A 172 -11.01 20.13 31.41
C VAL A 172 -10.64 18.68 31.11
N ARG A 173 -11.48 17.75 31.59
CA ARG A 173 -11.41 16.33 31.27
C ARG A 173 -11.58 16.09 29.77
N ARG A 174 -10.58 15.51 29.11
CA ARG A 174 -10.56 15.23 27.66
C ARG A 174 -10.12 13.80 27.39
N LEU A 175 -10.80 13.13 26.47
CA LEU A 175 -10.40 11.81 26.00
C LEU A 175 -9.91 11.92 24.56
N TYR A 176 -8.73 11.39 24.28
CA TYR A 176 -8.17 11.32 22.94
C TYR A 176 -8.10 9.87 22.48
N ARG A 177 -8.66 9.58 21.31
CA ARG A 177 -8.47 8.33 20.58
C ARG A 177 -7.26 8.49 19.67
N VAL A 178 -6.31 7.57 19.79
CA VAL A 178 -5.04 7.59 19.06
C VAL A 178 -4.97 6.40 18.11
N THR A 179 -4.85 6.69 16.82
CA THR A 179 -4.74 5.68 15.75
C THR A 179 -3.62 6.04 14.78
N LEU A 180 -3.25 5.10 13.91
CA LEU A 180 -2.34 5.37 12.80
C LEU A 180 -3.06 5.31 11.46
N SER A 181 -2.79 6.31 10.62
CA SER A 181 -3.16 6.28 9.21
C SER A 181 -1.94 6.00 8.35
N ARG A 182 -2.13 5.24 7.26
CA ARG A 182 -1.06 4.89 6.33
C ARG A 182 -1.15 5.74 5.07
N ALA A 183 -0.10 6.51 4.81
CA ALA A 183 0.10 7.24 3.55
C ALA A 183 1.37 6.71 2.87
N GLY A 184 1.21 5.98 1.76
CA GLY A 184 2.31 5.27 1.12
C GLY A 184 2.99 4.26 2.07
N ALA A 185 4.30 4.44 2.28
CA ALA A 185 5.13 3.61 3.17
C ALA A 185 5.21 4.17 4.61
N LYS A 186 4.69 5.39 4.87
CA LYS A 186 4.79 6.06 6.17
C LYS A 186 3.50 5.91 6.96
N PHE A 187 3.65 5.83 8.28
CA PHE A 187 2.54 5.92 9.23
C PHE A 187 2.48 7.33 9.80
N HIS A 188 1.30 7.91 9.80
CA HIS A 188 1.02 9.23 10.32
C HIS A 188 0.14 9.09 11.55
N LEU A 189 0.48 9.85 12.59
CA LEU A 189 -0.25 9.84 13.85
C LEU A 189 -1.55 10.61 13.69
N VAL A 190 -2.67 9.97 14.01
CA VAL A 190 -3.97 10.62 14.05
C VAL A 190 -4.50 10.58 15.48
N VAL A 191 -4.80 11.75 16.02
CA VAL A 191 -5.31 11.93 17.38
C VAL A 191 -6.63 12.67 17.28
N ARG A 192 -7.70 12.12 17.86
CA ARG A 192 -9.01 12.76 17.87
C ARG A 192 -9.52 12.89 19.29
N GLU A 193 -9.89 14.11 19.68
CA GLU A 193 -10.65 14.34 20.91
C GLU A 193 -12.07 13.78 20.72
N VAL A 194 -12.43 12.81 21.57
CA VAL A 194 -13.71 12.10 21.54
C VAL A 194 -14.48 12.40 22.84
N PRO A 195 -15.82 12.19 22.89
CA PRO A 195 -16.56 12.29 24.14
C PRO A 195 -15.92 11.42 25.23
N ALA A 196 -15.72 11.98 26.43
CA ALA A 196 -15.13 11.29 27.57
C ALA A 196 -16.15 10.36 28.25
N GLU A 197 -16.70 9.44 27.47
CA GLU A 197 -17.81 8.52 27.78
C GLU A 197 -17.38 7.08 27.44
N ALA A 198 -18.00 6.09 28.09
CA ALA A 198 -17.64 4.68 27.91
C ALA A 198 -17.75 4.21 26.44
N GLU A 199 -18.76 4.72 25.72
CA GLU A 199 -19.08 4.39 24.34
C GLU A 199 -17.96 4.76 23.35
N SER A 200 -17.08 5.68 23.73
CA SER A 200 -15.92 6.10 22.94
C SER A 200 -14.74 5.14 23.04
N LEU A 201 -14.71 4.25 24.04
CA LEU A 201 -13.63 3.30 24.26
C LEU A 201 -13.82 2.04 23.39
N VAL A 202 -13.03 1.95 22.32
CA VAL A 202 -13.09 0.86 21.34
C VAL A 202 -11.88 -0.06 21.50
N ALA A 203 -12.13 -1.37 21.59
CA ALA A 203 -11.08 -2.38 21.62
C ALA A 203 -10.26 -2.32 20.32
N GLY A 204 -8.92 -2.34 20.42
CA GLY A 204 -8.02 -2.25 19.27
C GLY A 204 -7.30 -0.91 19.14
N ASP A 205 -7.80 0.16 19.77
CA ASP A 205 -7.14 1.47 19.71
C ASP A 205 -6.36 1.81 21.00
N VAL A 206 -5.68 2.95 21.00
CA VAL A 206 -5.03 3.52 22.20
C VAL A 206 -5.76 4.78 22.61
N PHE A 207 -5.96 4.97 23.92
CA PHE A 207 -6.65 6.13 24.47
C PHE A 207 -5.74 6.92 25.39
N VAL A 208 -5.85 8.25 25.36
CA VAL A 208 -5.19 9.15 26.31
C VAL A 208 -6.27 9.98 26.99
N LEU A 209 -6.46 9.79 28.29
CA LEU A 209 -7.36 10.55 29.13
C LEU A 209 -6.57 11.65 29.85
N ASP A 210 -6.86 12.89 29.50
CA ASP A 210 -6.28 14.09 30.08
C ASP A 210 -7.23 14.66 31.15
N MET A 211 -6.74 14.78 32.38
CA MET A 211 -7.45 15.33 33.53
C MET A 211 -6.66 16.47 34.18
N GLY A 212 -5.87 17.21 33.40
CA GLY A 212 -5.09 18.35 33.90
C GLY A 212 -3.81 17.93 34.63
N ALA A 213 -3.90 17.68 35.94
CA ALA A 213 -2.74 17.25 36.73
C ALA A 213 -2.32 15.79 36.45
N ARG A 214 -3.19 15.01 35.79
CA ARG A 214 -2.98 13.59 35.48
C ARG A 214 -3.29 13.32 34.02
N VAL A 215 -2.41 12.60 33.34
CA VAL A 215 -2.61 12.12 31.97
C VAL A 215 -2.46 10.61 31.97
N TRP A 216 -3.53 9.90 31.62
CA TRP A 216 -3.54 8.44 31.64
C TRP A 216 -3.61 7.89 30.22
N GLN A 217 -2.81 6.88 29.92
CA GLN A 217 -2.85 6.17 28.66
C GLN A 217 -3.40 4.76 28.88
N LEU A 218 -4.38 4.35 28.08
CA LEU A 218 -4.86 2.98 28.01
C LEU A 218 -4.43 2.34 26.69
N ASN A 219 -3.63 1.29 26.78
CA ASN A 219 -3.28 0.41 25.67
C ASN A 219 -4.24 -0.78 25.64
N THR A 220 -5.07 -0.89 24.61
CA THR A 220 -5.91 -2.09 24.43
C THR A 220 -5.10 -3.29 23.93
N LYS A 221 -5.62 -4.49 24.12
CA LYS A 221 -4.95 -5.77 23.82
C LYS A 221 -4.59 -5.92 22.35
N ALA A 222 -5.43 -5.42 21.45
CA ALA A 222 -5.25 -5.51 20.00
C ALA A 222 -4.55 -4.28 19.37
N SER A 223 -4.24 -3.23 20.15
CA SER A 223 -3.56 -2.04 19.63
C SER A 223 -2.13 -2.31 19.17
N ALA A 224 -1.72 -1.66 18.07
CA ALA A 224 -0.42 -1.87 17.46
C ALA A 224 0.70 -1.28 18.32
N GLY A 225 1.87 -1.93 18.39
CA GLY A 225 3.00 -1.43 19.16
C GLY A 225 3.45 -0.01 18.76
N LYS A 226 3.32 0.35 17.48
CA LYS A 226 3.61 1.70 16.98
C LYS A 226 2.58 2.73 17.49
N GLU A 227 1.31 2.37 17.59
CA GLU A 227 0.26 3.23 18.16
C GLU A 227 0.54 3.52 19.63
N LYS A 228 0.87 2.48 20.41
CA LYS A 228 1.22 2.61 21.85
C LYS A 228 2.38 3.59 22.06
N PHE A 229 3.42 3.47 21.24
CA PHE A 229 4.59 4.36 21.30
C PHE A 229 4.24 5.79 20.92
N LYS A 230 3.49 6.00 19.83
CA LYS A 230 3.07 7.34 19.41
C LYS A 230 2.09 8.00 20.38
N ALA A 231 1.21 7.23 21.01
CA ALA A 231 0.35 7.71 22.09
C ALA A 231 1.16 8.18 23.31
N ALA A 232 2.25 7.47 23.66
CA ALA A 232 3.14 7.88 24.74
C ALA A 232 3.88 9.18 24.41
N GLU A 233 4.35 9.36 23.17
CA GLU A 233 4.90 10.64 22.70
C GLU A 233 3.86 11.77 22.79
N PHE A 234 2.60 11.50 22.43
CA PHE A 234 1.51 12.46 22.55
C PHE A 234 1.21 12.81 24.01
N ALA A 235 1.07 11.83 24.90
CA ALA A 235 0.88 12.06 26.33
C ALA A 235 2.02 12.89 26.93
N GLN A 236 3.28 12.60 26.55
CA GLN A 236 4.43 13.40 26.97
C GLN A 236 4.38 14.83 26.44
N SER A 237 3.85 15.06 25.23
CA SER A 237 3.67 16.42 24.71
C SER A 237 2.72 17.26 25.57
N LEU A 238 1.62 16.66 26.07
CA LEU A 238 0.69 17.33 26.98
C LEU A 238 1.36 17.71 28.31
N VAL A 239 2.22 16.84 28.85
CA VAL A 239 3.00 17.13 30.07
C VAL A 239 3.99 18.27 29.84
N ASN A 240 4.65 18.28 28.68
CA ASN A 240 5.63 19.31 28.35
C ASN A 240 4.96 20.68 28.20
N GLU A 241 3.77 20.74 27.60
CA GLU A 241 2.94 21.96 27.53
C GLU A 241 2.60 22.49 28.93
N ARG A 242 2.48 21.62 29.93
CA ARG A 242 2.26 21.95 31.35
C ARG A 242 3.55 22.06 32.17
N GLN A 243 4.70 22.23 31.52
CA GLN A 243 6.00 22.41 32.16
C GLN A 243 6.35 21.31 33.18
N GLY A 244 5.90 20.06 32.95
CA GLY A 244 6.21 18.92 33.82
C GLY A 244 5.38 18.83 35.10
N GLN A 245 4.36 19.66 35.28
CA GLN A 245 3.48 19.64 36.47
C GLN A 245 2.36 18.58 36.39
N CYS A 246 2.54 17.55 35.57
CA CYS A 246 1.54 16.53 35.28
C CYS A 246 2.15 15.13 35.40
N GLU A 247 1.44 14.22 36.06
CA GLU A 247 1.82 12.81 36.16
C GLU A 247 1.27 12.00 34.98
N VAL A 248 2.08 11.12 34.40
CA VAL A 248 1.65 10.19 33.35
C VAL A 248 1.58 8.78 33.89
N THR A 249 0.44 8.11 33.69
CA THR A 249 0.26 6.71 34.05
C THR A 249 -0.17 5.90 32.83
N VAL A 250 0.47 4.76 32.60
CA VAL A 250 0.15 3.87 31.48
C VAL A 250 -0.50 2.60 32.01
N TYR A 251 -1.63 2.23 31.41
CA TYR A 251 -2.39 1.04 31.72
C TYR A 251 -2.47 0.15 30.48
N ASP A 252 -2.22 -1.14 30.65
CA ASP A 252 -2.40 -2.15 29.60
C ASP A 252 -3.64 -3.00 29.90
N GLU A 253 -4.50 -3.19 28.91
CA GLU A 253 -5.69 -4.06 29.02
C GLU A 253 -5.30 -5.47 29.48
N GLY A 254 -6.03 -5.98 30.49
CA GLY A 254 -5.72 -7.26 31.14
C GLY A 254 -4.62 -7.17 32.21
N GLY A 255 -3.95 -6.03 32.36
CA GLY A 255 -3.04 -5.74 33.45
C GLY A 255 -3.77 -5.32 34.74
N PRO A 256 -3.07 -5.32 35.89
CA PRO A 256 -3.68 -5.06 37.20
C PRO A 256 -4.26 -3.65 37.37
N GLY A 257 -3.92 -2.70 36.48
CA GLY A 257 -4.39 -1.31 36.55
C GLY A 257 -5.45 -0.91 35.51
N ALA A 258 -5.77 -1.73 34.50
CA ALA A 258 -6.72 -1.34 33.45
C ALA A 258 -8.11 -1.01 33.99
N GLY A 259 -8.56 -1.75 35.02
CA GLY A 259 -9.83 -1.48 35.69
C GLY A 259 -9.89 -0.09 36.34
N ILE A 260 -8.74 0.48 36.75
CA ILE A 260 -8.68 1.84 37.32
C ILE A 260 -9.01 2.87 36.25
N PHE A 261 -8.43 2.73 35.05
CA PHE A 261 -8.74 3.61 33.93
C PHE A 261 -10.21 3.50 33.52
N LEU A 262 -10.73 2.28 33.39
CA LEU A 262 -12.11 2.04 32.95
C LEU A 262 -13.13 2.57 33.97
N ALA A 263 -12.83 2.49 35.27
CA ALA A 263 -13.70 2.99 36.33
C ALA A 263 -13.93 4.51 36.25
N GLU A 264 -13.04 5.29 35.65
CA GLU A 264 -13.27 6.74 35.41
C GLU A 264 -14.48 7.01 34.50
N PHE A 265 -14.90 6.02 33.70
CA PHE A 265 -16.04 6.11 32.80
C PHE A 265 -17.31 5.46 33.39
N GLY A 266 -17.23 4.92 34.61
CA GLY A 266 -18.34 4.30 35.34
C GLY A 266 -18.04 2.86 35.77
N ASP A 267 -18.68 2.42 36.85
CA ASP A 267 -18.54 1.06 37.37
C ASP A 267 -19.00 0.02 36.33
N GLY A 268 -18.15 -0.98 36.07
CA GLY A 268 -18.44 -2.04 35.11
C GLY A 268 -18.25 -1.66 33.65
N THR A 269 -17.65 -0.50 33.34
CA THR A 269 -17.31 -0.10 31.97
C THR A 269 -16.44 -1.16 31.28
N THR A 270 -16.82 -1.52 30.07
CA THR A 270 -16.07 -2.42 29.18
C THR A 270 -15.74 -1.73 27.86
N LEU A 271 -14.73 -2.23 27.17
CA LEU A 271 -14.39 -1.78 25.83
C LEU A 271 -15.46 -2.24 24.84
N ARG A 272 -15.90 -1.33 23.97
CA ARG A 272 -16.75 -1.66 22.83
C ARG A 272 -15.96 -2.51 21.83
N GLU A 273 -16.54 -3.60 21.37
CA GLU A 273 -15.93 -4.42 20.32
C GLU A 273 -15.83 -3.63 19.01
N GLN A 274 -14.68 -3.74 18.35
CA GLN A 274 -14.49 -3.20 17.01
C GLN A 274 -15.24 -4.12 16.03
N VAL A 275 -16.19 -3.56 15.29
CA VAL A 275 -16.84 -4.27 14.19
C VAL A 275 -15.83 -4.35 13.04
N PRO A 276 -15.42 -5.56 12.60
CA PRO A 276 -14.55 -5.69 11.44
C PRO A 276 -15.27 -5.14 10.21
N GLU A 277 -14.67 -4.15 9.54
CA GLU A 277 -15.14 -3.73 8.22
C GLU A 277 -14.78 -4.84 7.21
N GLU A 278 -15.80 -5.49 6.65
CA GLU A 278 -15.64 -6.49 5.60
C GLU A 278 -15.16 -5.81 4.33
N ASP A 279 -14.16 -6.41 3.66
CA ASP A 279 -13.79 -5.98 2.32
C ASP A 279 -14.93 -6.35 1.38
N SER A 280 -15.54 -5.34 0.76
CA SER A 280 -16.64 -5.56 -0.17
C SER A 280 -16.20 -6.40 -1.37
N GLY A 281 -14.90 -6.41 -1.70
CA GLY A 281 -14.37 -7.11 -2.88
C GLY A 281 -14.94 -6.59 -4.20
N ILE A 282 -15.65 -5.47 -4.18
CA ILE A 282 -16.28 -4.88 -5.36
C ILE A 282 -15.21 -4.06 -6.10
N PRO A 283 -14.96 -4.34 -7.39
CA PRO A 283 -13.98 -3.60 -8.17
C PRO A 283 -14.43 -2.15 -8.39
N PRO A 284 -13.48 -1.22 -8.62
CA PRO A 284 -13.82 0.14 -9.01
C PRO A 284 -14.69 0.14 -10.28
N THR A 285 -15.63 1.08 -10.38
CA THR A 285 -16.49 1.23 -11.56
C THR A 285 -16.32 2.62 -12.16
N LEU A 286 -16.05 2.69 -13.47
CA LEU A 286 -15.93 3.95 -14.20
C LEU A 286 -17.26 4.28 -14.88
N TYR A 287 -17.68 5.54 -14.78
CA TYR A 287 -18.87 6.10 -15.42
C TYR A 287 -18.48 7.30 -16.28
N ARG A 288 -19.01 7.37 -17.49
CA ARG A 288 -19.06 8.60 -18.28
C ARG A 288 -20.30 9.38 -17.88
N LEU A 289 -20.13 10.67 -17.63
CA LEU A 289 -21.21 11.59 -17.34
C LEU A 289 -21.77 12.10 -18.66
N SER A 290 -23.09 12.15 -18.78
CA SER A 290 -23.77 12.74 -19.93
C SER A 290 -25.02 13.46 -19.44
N ASP A 291 -25.14 14.73 -19.77
CA ASP A 291 -26.29 15.59 -19.42
C ASP A 291 -27.19 15.90 -20.63
N ALA A 292 -26.94 15.28 -21.79
CA ALA A 292 -27.61 15.57 -23.05
C ALA A 292 -29.14 15.38 -23.01
N SER A 293 -29.65 14.62 -22.04
CA SER A 293 -31.09 14.39 -21.83
C SER A 293 -31.79 15.45 -20.97
N GLY A 294 -31.04 16.39 -20.38
CA GLY A 294 -31.52 17.38 -19.41
C GLY A 294 -31.33 16.97 -17.94
N ASP A 295 -31.17 15.67 -17.67
CA ASP A 295 -30.74 15.10 -16.41
C ASP A 295 -29.38 14.38 -16.59
N VAL A 296 -28.57 14.33 -15.53
CA VAL A 296 -27.29 13.59 -15.56
C VAL A 296 -27.53 12.09 -15.62
N VAL A 297 -26.88 11.44 -16.57
CA VAL A 297 -26.84 9.98 -16.74
C VAL A 297 -25.42 9.50 -16.44
N PHE A 298 -25.30 8.44 -15.64
CA PHE A 298 -24.05 7.76 -15.35
C PHE A 298 -23.93 6.51 -16.23
N GLU A 299 -23.27 6.64 -17.38
CA GLU A 299 -23.08 5.54 -18.31
C GLU A 299 -21.84 4.73 -17.93
N LYS A 300 -22.01 3.46 -17.55
CA LYS A 300 -20.88 2.61 -17.17
C LYS A 300 -19.91 2.39 -18.36
N VAL A 301 -18.62 2.55 -18.12
CA VAL A 301 -17.53 2.41 -19.11
C VAL A 301 -16.61 1.26 -18.73
N GLU A 302 -16.26 0.43 -19.72
CA GLU A 302 -15.33 -0.70 -19.58
C GLU A 302 -14.36 -0.70 -20.77
N PRO A 303 -13.06 -1.03 -20.57
CA PRO A 303 -12.45 -1.38 -19.29
C PRO A 303 -12.24 -0.16 -18.38
N VAL A 304 -12.17 -0.35 -17.07
CA VAL A 304 -11.71 0.70 -16.14
C VAL A 304 -10.22 0.93 -16.35
N SER A 305 -9.86 1.93 -17.19
CA SER A 305 -8.49 2.22 -17.59
C SER A 305 -8.32 3.67 -18.06
N GLU A 306 -7.09 4.17 -18.09
CA GLU A 306 -6.77 5.52 -18.60
C GLU A 306 -7.19 5.69 -20.06
N SER A 307 -7.05 4.65 -20.89
CA SER A 307 -7.47 4.69 -22.30
C SER A 307 -8.97 4.85 -22.52
N SER A 308 -9.78 4.66 -21.47
CA SER A 308 -11.23 4.81 -21.53
C SER A 308 -11.69 6.24 -21.24
N LEU A 309 -10.78 7.13 -20.83
CA LEU A 309 -11.05 8.55 -20.64
C LEU A 309 -10.94 9.27 -21.99
N HIS A 310 -11.96 10.05 -22.32
CA HIS A 310 -11.99 10.86 -23.54
C HIS A 310 -11.97 12.35 -23.20
N THR A 311 -11.18 13.13 -23.92
CA THR A 311 -10.99 14.57 -23.63
C THR A 311 -12.28 15.39 -23.72
N ASP A 312 -13.28 14.90 -24.47
CA ASP A 312 -14.53 15.60 -24.72
C ASP A 312 -15.61 15.34 -23.66
N ASP A 313 -15.35 14.49 -22.66
CA ASP A 313 -16.33 14.07 -21.65
C ASP A 313 -15.80 14.26 -20.21
N ALA A 314 -16.72 14.20 -19.24
CA ALA A 314 -16.39 14.08 -17.81
C ALA A 314 -16.68 12.65 -17.30
N PHE A 315 -15.87 12.18 -16.36
CA PHE A 315 -15.96 10.81 -15.84
C PHE A 315 -16.00 10.79 -14.31
N LEU A 316 -16.73 9.82 -13.77
CA LEU A 316 -16.79 9.49 -12.35
C LEU A 316 -16.25 8.08 -12.14
N LEU A 317 -15.20 7.93 -11.34
CA LEU A 317 -14.68 6.65 -10.91
C LEU A 317 -15.13 6.36 -9.48
N ASP A 318 -16.02 5.39 -9.34
CA ASP A 318 -16.51 4.93 -8.06
C ASP A 318 -15.50 3.95 -7.43
N TYR A 319 -14.84 4.42 -6.38
CA TYR A 319 -13.97 3.64 -5.51
C TYR A 319 -14.43 3.75 -4.04
N SER A 320 -15.72 3.99 -3.84
CA SER A 320 -16.32 4.29 -2.54
C SER A 320 -16.42 3.08 -1.59
N LEU A 321 -16.42 1.86 -2.15
CA LEU A 321 -16.52 0.61 -1.39
C LEU A 321 -15.17 -0.01 -1.03
N ALA A 322 -14.08 0.70 -1.34
CA ALA A 322 -12.73 0.27 -1.00
C ALA A 322 -12.55 0.26 0.52
N LYS A 323 -12.01 -0.84 1.04
CA LYS A 323 -11.64 -0.95 2.46
C LYS A 323 -10.57 0.05 2.85
N GLU A 324 -9.56 0.21 1.99
CA GLU A 324 -8.47 1.16 2.21
C GLU A 324 -8.67 2.36 1.29
N ARG A 325 -8.91 3.54 1.92
CA ARG A 325 -9.07 4.84 1.25
C ARG A 325 -10.24 4.90 0.26
N PRO A 326 -11.48 4.77 0.75
CA PRO A 326 -12.66 4.97 -0.09
C PRO A 326 -12.66 6.39 -0.65
N ALA A 327 -12.95 6.53 -1.95
CA ALA A 327 -13.03 7.83 -2.60
C ALA A 327 -13.93 7.75 -3.84
N ILE A 328 -14.49 8.89 -4.24
CA ILE A 328 -15.04 9.10 -5.59
C ILE A 328 -14.09 10.04 -6.32
N PHE A 329 -13.60 9.62 -7.48
CA PHE A 329 -12.80 10.49 -8.33
C PHE A 329 -13.66 11.05 -9.45
N VAL A 330 -13.45 12.32 -9.75
CA VAL A 330 -14.12 13.05 -10.81
C VAL A 330 -13.06 13.63 -11.72
N TRP A 331 -13.03 13.13 -12.96
CA TRP A 331 -12.07 13.55 -13.97
C TRP A 331 -12.79 14.35 -15.05
N ILE A 332 -12.20 15.48 -15.45
CA ILE A 332 -12.81 16.43 -16.38
C ILE A 332 -11.91 16.57 -17.60
N GLY A 333 -12.38 16.13 -18.76
CA GLY A 333 -11.69 16.32 -20.03
C GLY A 333 -11.61 17.79 -20.46
N LYS A 334 -10.58 18.15 -21.23
CA LYS A 334 -10.39 19.55 -21.71
C LYS A 334 -11.53 20.04 -22.61
N GLY A 335 -12.12 19.13 -23.39
CA GLY A 335 -13.27 19.35 -24.26
C GLY A 335 -14.64 19.11 -23.61
N ALA A 336 -14.68 18.70 -22.32
CA ALA A 336 -15.93 18.44 -21.61
C ALA A 336 -16.87 19.65 -21.61
N SER A 337 -18.18 19.38 -21.61
CA SER A 337 -19.21 20.40 -21.72
C SER A 337 -19.10 21.39 -20.56
N LEU A 338 -19.37 22.67 -20.82
CA LEU A 338 -19.34 23.69 -19.77
C LEU A 338 -20.34 23.38 -18.63
N HIS A 339 -21.45 22.70 -18.94
CA HIS A 339 -22.43 22.29 -17.95
C HIS A 339 -21.90 21.13 -17.09
N GLU A 340 -21.28 20.12 -17.70
CA GLU A 340 -20.62 19.01 -17.02
C GLU A 340 -19.54 19.51 -16.06
N ARG A 341 -18.64 20.37 -16.55
CA ARG A 341 -17.55 20.97 -15.76
C ARG A 341 -18.04 21.68 -14.51
N ARG A 342 -19.22 22.32 -14.57
CA ARG A 342 -19.83 23.09 -13.48
C ARG A 342 -20.49 22.21 -12.43
N LEU A 343 -21.28 21.23 -12.88
CA LEU A 343 -22.13 20.45 -11.99
C LEU A 343 -21.49 19.16 -11.50
N VAL A 344 -20.28 18.85 -11.96
CA VAL A 344 -19.61 17.57 -11.70
C VAL A 344 -19.54 17.19 -10.21
N VAL A 345 -19.31 18.16 -9.32
CA VAL A 345 -19.29 17.93 -7.87
C VAL A 345 -20.70 17.66 -7.33
N GLN A 346 -21.71 18.37 -7.84
CA GLN A 346 -23.11 18.13 -7.49
C GLN A 346 -23.58 16.76 -8.01
N TYR A 347 -23.14 16.36 -9.20
CA TYR A 347 -23.38 15.04 -9.75
C TYR A 347 -22.74 13.94 -8.91
N ALA A 348 -21.49 14.11 -8.49
CA ALA A 348 -20.84 13.18 -7.57
C ALA A 348 -21.55 13.09 -6.21
N GLN A 349 -22.02 14.21 -5.67
CA GLN A 349 -22.83 14.22 -4.44
C GLN A 349 -24.19 13.53 -4.63
N ARG A 350 -24.86 13.76 -5.77
CA ARG A 350 -26.11 13.08 -6.13
C ARG A 350 -25.90 11.57 -6.24
N PHE A 351 -24.84 11.14 -6.94
CA PHE A 351 -24.43 9.74 -7.04
C PHE A 351 -24.25 9.11 -5.66
N LEU A 352 -23.50 9.75 -4.76
CA LEU A 352 -23.30 9.27 -3.39
C LEU A 352 -24.61 9.19 -2.59
N ASN A 353 -25.51 10.17 -2.74
CA ASN A 353 -26.79 10.18 -2.03
C ASN A 353 -27.73 9.06 -2.51
N GLU A 354 -27.78 8.81 -3.82
CA GLU A 354 -28.54 7.71 -4.41
C GLU A 354 -28.02 6.34 -3.91
N HIS A 355 -26.70 6.13 -3.93
CA HIS A 355 -26.08 4.88 -3.46
C HIS A 355 -26.13 4.72 -1.92
N LYS A 356 -26.18 5.83 -1.16
CA LYS A 356 -26.42 5.80 0.29
C LYS A 356 -27.84 5.29 0.61
N ALA A 357 -28.85 5.72 -0.14
CA ALA A 357 -30.23 5.28 0.06
C ALA A 357 -30.38 3.75 -0.14
N GLU A 358 -29.49 3.15 -0.93
CA GLU A 358 -29.38 1.71 -1.16
C GLU A 358 -28.57 0.97 -0.09
N GLY A 359 -28.07 1.68 0.92
CA GLY A 359 -27.23 1.13 2.00
C GLY A 359 -25.82 0.76 1.57
N ARG A 360 -25.37 1.21 0.38
CA ARG A 360 -24.09 0.80 -0.20
C ARG A 360 -22.93 1.67 0.27
N VAL A 361 -23.14 2.97 0.49
CA VAL A 361 -22.04 3.95 0.60
C VAL A 361 -22.18 4.91 1.79
N ARG A 362 -21.05 5.33 2.39
CA ARG A 362 -21.01 6.39 3.42
C ARG A 362 -21.06 7.78 2.77
N ALA A 363 -21.95 8.65 3.22
CA ALA A 363 -22.14 10.00 2.64
C ALA A 363 -20.92 10.94 2.77
N GLY A 364 -20.01 10.63 3.70
CA GLY A 364 -18.82 11.44 3.97
C GLY A 364 -17.60 11.05 3.15
N ILE A 365 -17.73 10.15 2.18
CA ILE A 365 -16.57 9.72 1.36
C ILE A 365 -15.97 10.91 0.61
N PRO A 366 -14.62 10.99 0.55
CA PRO A 366 -13.93 12.01 -0.21
C PRO A 366 -14.37 12.08 -1.67
N ILE A 367 -14.56 13.30 -2.15
CA ILE A 367 -14.76 13.58 -3.58
C ILE A 367 -13.50 14.29 -4.07
N ILE A 368 -12.83 13.70 -5.04
CA ILE A 368 -11.56 14.17 -5.57
C ILE A 368 -11.78 14.61 -7.02
N LYS A 369 -11.78 15.92 -7.26
CA LYS A 369 -11.99 16.53 -8.57
C LYS A 369 -10.64 16.90 -9.19
N MET A 370 -10.42 16.48 -10.44
CA MET A 370 -9.24 16.83 -11.22
C MET A 370 -9.60 17.13 -12.68
N VAL A 371 -8.71 17.85 -13.35
CA VAL A 371 -8.78 18.13 -14.78
C VAL A 371 -7.74 17.29 -15.52
N GLU A 372 -8.02 16.99 -16.79
CA GLU A 372 -7.11 16.27 -17.67
C GLU A 372 -5.71 16.91 -17.70
N GLY A 373 -4.69 16.09 -17.44
CA GLY A 373 -3.27 16.48 -17.36
C GLY A 373 -2.79 16.82 -15.93
N ASN A 374 -3.70 16.94 -14.97
CA ASN A 374 -3.40 17.18 -13.55
C ASN A 374 -3.93 16.03 -12.67
N GLU A 375 -3.90 14.79 -13.18
CA GLU A 375 -4.40 13.63 -12.48
C GLU A 375 -3.63 13.37 -11.17
N SER A 376 -4.36 13.03 -10.11
CA SER A 376 -3.72 12.58 -8.87
C SER A 376 -3.08 11.21 -9.03
N ASP A 377 -1.94 10.96 -8.38
CA ASP A 377 -1.30 9.63 -8.41
C ASP A 377 -2.21 8.54 -7.85
N GLU A 378 -3.15 8.86 -6.97
CA GLU A 378 -4.13 7.87 -6.48
C GLU A 378 -5.10 7.46 -7.59
N PHE A 379 -5.63 8.42 -8.36
CA PHE A 379 -6.51 8.15 -9.49
C PHE A 379 -5.83 7.37 -10.63
N ILE A 380 -4.56 7.65 -10.92
CA ILE A 380 -3.83 6.87 -11.95
C ILE A 380 -3.63 5.42 -11.50
N ARG A 381 -3.31 5.21 -10.22
CA ARG A 381 -3.23 3.88 -9.63
C ARG A 381 -4.59 3.18 -9.68
N VAL A 382 -5.67 3.93 -9.41
CA VAL A 382 -7.08 3.70 -9.78
C VAL A 382 -7.27 2.77 -10.96
N LEU A 383 -7.04 3.44 -12.09
CA LEU A 383 -7.25 2.99 -13.45
C LEU A 383 -6.23 1.96 -13.90
N ALA A 384 -5.02 1.98 -13.33
CA ALA A 384 -4.02 0.94 -13.58
C ALA A 384 -4.36 -0.40 -12.89
N GLY A 385 -5.48 -0.49 -12.16
CA GLY A 385 -5.89 -1.71 -11.46
C GLY A 385 -5.07 -2.00 -10.21
N GLU A 386 -4.46 -0.98 -9.59
CA GLU A 386 -3.69 -1.08 -8.34
C GLU A 386 -4.53 -1.33 -7.10
N HIS A 387 -5.85 -1.36 -7.25
CA HIS A 387 -6.83 -1.23 -6.18
C HIS A 387 -7.37 -2.53 -5.63
N GLN A 388 -7.05 -3.63 -6.30
CA GLN A 388 -7.53 -4.97 -5.97
C GLN A 388 -6.46 -6.03 -6.19
N ALA A 389 -5.21 -5.61 -6.14
CA ALA A 389 -4.12 -6.54 -6.16
C ALA A 389 -3.28 -6.25 -4.93
N VAL A 390 -3.00 -7.30 -4.16
CA VAL A 390 -1.61 -7.50 -3.79
C VAL A 390 -0.91 -7.51 -5.14
N ARG A 391 -0.50 -6.34 -5.61
CA ARG A 391 0.47 -6.32 -6.65
C ARG A 391 1.74 -6.75 -5.94
N LEU A 392 2.46 -7.70 -6.50
CA LEU A 392 3.91 -7.70 -6.48
C LEU A 392 4.51 -6.39 -7.09
N THR A 393 3.89 -5.21 -6.89
CA THR A 393 4.49 -3.88 -7.06
C THR A 393 4.81 -3.32 -5.68
N SER A 394 5.98 -2.78 -5.42
CA SER A 394 7.06 -2.34 -6.28
C SER A 394 8.33 -2.78 -5.56
N VAL A 395 8.98 -3.77 -6.12
CA VAL A 395 10.10 -4.49 -5.52
C VAL A 395 11.37 -3.59 -5.43
N ALA A 396 11.31 -2.40 -6.03
CA ALA A 396 11.94 -1.15 -5.62
C ALA A 396 11.11 -0.03 -6.27
N GLN A 397 10.84 1.09 -5.60
CA GLN A 397 10.28 2.27 -6.26
C GLN A 397 11.35 2.91 -7.15
N GLU A 398 10.91 3.72 -8.12
CA GLU A 398 11.76 4.45 -9.07
C GLU A 398 12.96 5.12 -8.38
N LEU A 399 14.04 5.33 -9.15
CA LEU A 399 15.30 5.92 -8.70
C LEU A 399 15.05 7.05 -7.70
N PHE A 400 15.35 6.78 -6.43
CA PHE A 400 15.10 7.69 -5.31
C PHE A 400 16.14 8.82 -5.29
N ARG A 401 17.39 8.49 -5.62
CA ARG A 401 18.50 9.45 -5.67
C ARG A 401 19.69 8.88 -6.44
N GLU A 402 20.36 9.74 -7.23
CA GLU A 402 21.72 9.47 -7.70
C GLU A 402 22.72 9.84 -6.58
N SER A 403 23.53 8.86 -6.17
CA SER A 403 24.55 9.06 -5.14
C SER A 403 25.94 8.76 -5.70
N GLY A 404 26.49 9.70 -6.46
CA GLY A 404 27.86 9.63 -6.99
C GLY A 404 28.05 8.51 -8.01
N ASP A 405 28.35 7.30 -7.52
CA ASP A 405 28.72 6.12 -8.32
C ASP A 405 27.67 4.99 -8.23
N SER A 406 26.57 5.21 -7.50
CA SER A 406 25.47 4.25 -7.32
C SER A 406 24.10 4.92 -7.44
N ASP A 407 23.16 4.20 -8.04
CA ASP A 407 21.73 4.53 -8.07
C ASP A 407 21.04 3.96 -6.83
N VAL A 408 20.28 4.80 -6.12
CA VAL A 408 19.59 4.38 -4.91
C VAL A 408 18.10 4.21 -5.20
N TYR A 409 17.55 3.06 -4.84
CA TYR A 409 16.15 2.71 -4.95
C TYR A 409 15.54 2.54 -3.57
N ALA A 410 14.36 3.13 -3.33
CA ALA A 410 13.64 2.96 -2.07
C ALA A 410 12.78 1.70 -2.11
N GLY A 411 12.76 0.94 -1.02
CA GLY A 411 11.93 -0.26 -0.87
C GLY A 411 11.33 -0.37 0.53
N SER A 412 10.40 -1.31 0.70
CA SER A 412 9.87 -1.67 2.00
C SER A 412 9.64 -3.17 2.05
N VAL A 413 9.98 -3.78 3.18
CA VAL A 413 9.74 -5.19 3.44
C VAL A 413 8.46 -5.32 4.27
N PRO A 414 7.37 -5.85 3.70
CA PRO A 414 6.10 -5.93 4.39
C PRO A 414 6.01 -7.19 5.28
N ARG A 415 5.07 -7.19 6.23
CA ARG A 415 4.99 -8.20 7.31
C ARG A 415 4.48 -9.57 6.83
N ASP A 416 3.75 -9.55 5.74
CA ASP A 416 3.20 -10.69 5.02
C ASP A 416 4.24 -11.44 4.17
N TRP A 417 5.51 -11.03 4.17
CA TRP A 417 6.61 -11.70 3.47
C TRP A 417 7.74 -12.15 4.42
N THR A 418 7.37 -12.80 5.52
CA THR A 418 8.28 -13.23 6.60
C THR A 418 8.23 -14.73 6.86
N VAL A 419 9.31 -15.24 7.47
CA VAL A 419 9.37 -16.53 8.17
C VAL A 419 9.55 -16.23 9.65
N GLY A 420 8.51 -16.46 10.45
CA GLY A 420 8.49 -15.96 11.83
C GLY A 420 8.64 -14.44 11.87
N ASN A 421 9.68 -13.95 12.54
CA ASN A 421 9.90 -12.51 12.71
C ASN A 421 10.92 -11.91 11.72
N VAL A 422 11.48 -12.71 10.82
CA VAL A 422 12.51 -12.28 9.87
C VAL A 422 11.94 -12.29 8.45
N ALA A 423 12.31 -11.30 7.63
CA ALA A 423 11.93 -11.27 6.23
C ALA A 423 12.41 -12.50 5.45
N HIS A 424 11.64 -12.95 4.46
CA HIS A 424 12.05 -14.07 3.62
C HIS A 424 13.23 -13.69 2.73
N GLY A 425 14.29 -14.51 2.73
CA GLY A 425 15.54 -14.24 1.99
C GLY A 425 15.30 -13.99 0.51
N GLY A 426 14.63 -14.91 -0.18
CA GLY A 426 14.34 -14.81 -1.60
C GLY A 426 13.41 -13.65 -1.96
N PHE A 427 12.51 -13.23 -1.06
CA PHE A 427 11.69 -12.04 -1.28
C PHE A 427 12.57 -10.79 -1.23
N THR A 428 13.42 -10.68 -0.22
CA THR A 428 14.37 -9.55 -0.11
C THR A 428 15.39 -9.54 -1.23
N LEU A 429 15.79 -10.71 -1.76
CA LEU A 429 16.61 -10.81 -2.95
C LEU A 429 15.84 -10.37 -4.20
N SER A 430 14.56 -10.72 -4.32
CA SER A 430 13.69 -10.22 -5.39
C SER A 430 13.67 -8.69 -5.39
N LEU A 431 13.59 -8.04 -4.21
CA LEU A 431 13.70 -6.56 -4.05
C LEU A 431 14.92 -6.00 -4.78
N ILE A 432 16.08 -6.59 -4.50
CA ILE A 432 17.36 -6.16 -5.06
C ILE A 432 17.42 -6.40 -6.57
N VAL A 433 16.93 -7.56 -7.02
CA VAL A 433 16.93 -7.92 -8.44
C VAL A 433 16.03 -6.98 -9.24
N GLN A 434 14.86 -6.59 -8.73
CA GLN A 434 14.01 -5.61 -9.41
C GLN A 434 14.69 -4.25 -9.54
N ALA A 435 15.34 -3.76 -8.48
CA ALA A 435 16.08 -2.50 -8.54
C ALA A 435 17.16 -2.55 -9.63
N ALA A 436 17.88 -3.66 -9.72
CA ALA A 436 18.90 -3.86 -10.75
C ALA A 436 18.31 -3.97 -12.17
N ILE A 437 17.16 -4.62 -12.34
CA ILE A 437 16.43 -4.66 -13.62
C ILE A 437 16.01 -3.25 -14.03
N LEU A 438 15.47 -2.46 -13.10
CA LEU A 438 15.10 -1.06 -13.36
C LEU A 438 16.31 -0.21 -13.74
N HIS A 439 17.46 -0.40 -13.08
CA HIS A 439 18.74 0.25 -13.42
C HIS A 439 19.22 -0.12 -14.83
N GLN A 440 19.04 -1.38 -15.25
CA GLN A 440 19.52 -1.88 -16.53
C GLN A 440 18.53 -1.75 -17.69
N ARG A 441 17.27 -1.34 -17.44
CA ARG A 441 16.17 -1.36 -18.43
C ARG A 441 16.44 -0.56 -19.71
N LYS A 442 17.21 0.52 -19.62
CA LYS A 442 17.55 1.41 -20.76
C LYS A 442 18.95 1.15 -21.33
N THR A 443 19.55 -0.01 -21.04
CA THR A 443 20.93 -0.34 -21.43
C THR A 443 20.98 -1.44 -22.48
N ALA A 444 22.12 -1.60 -23.13
CA ALA A 444 22.33 -2.67 -24.12
C ALA A 444 22.30 -4.09 -23.52
N HIS A 445 22.47 -4.22 -22.20
CA HIS A 445 22.42 -5.49 -21.46
C HIS A 445 21.27 -5.41 -20.45
N SER A 446 20.04 -5.50 -20.94
CA SER A 446 18.83 -5.30 -20.14
C SER A 446 18.27 -6.58 -19.51
N GLU A 447 18.72 -7.75 -19.95
CA GLU A 447 18.20 -9.04 -19.49
C GLU A 447 19.11 -9.64 -18.43
N ILE A 448 18.50 -10.09 -17.33
CA ILE A 448 19.24 -10.71 -16.23
C ILE A 448 19.67 -12.13 -16.61
N VAL A 449 20.93 -12.46 -16.33
CA VAL A 449 21.54 -13.76 -16.66
C VAL A 449 21.90 -14.52 -15.39
N HIS A 450 22.49 -13.83 -14.42
CA HIS A 450 22.98 -14.47 -13.20
C HIS A 450 22.87 -13.54 -11.98
N VAL A 451 22.59 -14.13 -10.82
CA VAL A 451 22.54 -13.48 -9.52
C VAL A 451 23.38 -14.29 -8.55
N SER A 452 24.28 -13.65 -7.81
CA SER A 452 25.00 -14.25 -6.68
C SER A 452 24.81 -13.38 -5.45
N ALA A 453 24.18 -13.90 -4.41
CA ALA A 453 23.74 -13.16 -3.24
C ALA A 453 24.39 -13.69 -1.96
N HIS A 454 24.84 -12.78 -1.10
CA HIS A 454 25.37 -13.05 0.23
C HIS A 454 24.49 -12.37 1.28
N PHE A 455 23.87 -13.17 2.14
CA PHE A 455 23.01 -12.71 3.23
C PHE A 455 23.87 -12.47 4.47
N LEU A 456 24.32 -11.23 4.65
CA LEU A 456 25.24 -10.86 5.72
C LEU A 456 24.51 -10.78 7.06
N GLN A 457 23.29 -10.23 7.06
CA GLN A 457 22.47 -10.04 8.25
C GLN A 457 20.99 -10.22 7.93
N ALA A 458 20.20 -10.52 8.97
CA ALA A 458 18.75 -10.65 8.82
C ALA A 458 18.12 -9.30 8.45
N VAL A 459 17.19 -9.32 7.50
CA VAL A 459 16.40 -8.17 7.08
C VAL A 459 15.13 -8.10 7.92
N THR A 460 14.78 -6.89 8.38
CA THR A 460 13.60 -6.62 9.22
C THR A 460 12.43 -6.12 8.38
N VAL A 461 11.22 -6.24 8.93
CA VAL A 461 9.98 -5.68 8.35
C VAL A 461 9.99 -4.16 8.52
N ASP A 462 10.63 -3.47 7.59
CA ASP A 462 10.77 -2.01 7.60
C ASP A 462 11.14 -1.50 6.20
N ALA A 463 11.28 -0.18 6.06
CA ALA A 463 11.88 0.44 4.89
C ALA A 463 13.31 -0.08 4.66
N CYS A 464 13.73 -0.10 3.40
CA CYS A 464 15.08 -0.43 2.98
C CYS A 464 15.51 0.45 1.80
N GLU A 465 16.81 0.53 1.60
CA GLU A 465 17.40 1.13 0.40
C GLU A 465 18.13 0.05 -0.38
N VAL A 466 18.01 0.06 -1.70
CA VAL A 466 18.81 -0.78 -2.59
C VAL A 466 19.74 0.12 -3.39
N HIS A 467 21.05 -0.02 -3.18
CA HIS A 467 22.06 0.74 -3.89
C HIS A 467 22.57 -0.13 -5.02
N VAL A 468 22.42 0.32 -6.26
CA VAL A 468 22.79 -0.41 -7.47
C VAL A 468 23.90 0.34 -8.19
N LYS A 469 25.01 -0.35 -8.46
CA LYS A 469 26.18 0.21 -9.13
C LYS A 469 26.61 -0.67 -10.28
N ARG A 470 26.87 -0.07 -11.43
CA ARG A 470 27.46 -0.77 -12.56
C ARG A 470 28.97 -0.84 -12.39
N LEU A 471 29.54 -2.04 -12.33
CA LEU A 471 30.97 -2.24 -12.16
C LEU A 471 31.73 -2.22 -13.48
N ARG A 472 31.22 -2.95 -14.48
CA ARG A 472 31.90 -3.13 -15.77
C ARG A 472 30.92 -3.49 -16.86
N VAL A 473 31.04 -2.83 -18.02
CA VAL A 473 30.33 -3.20 -19.24
C VAL A 473 31.31 -3.80 -20.24
N GLY A 474 31.07 -5.05 -20.63
CA GLY A 474 31.80 -5.72 -21.70
C GLY A 474 30.96 -5.81 -22.98
N LYS A 475 31.50 -6.50 -23.99
CA LYS A 475 30.79 -6.72 -25.27
C LYS A 475 29.48 -7.50 -25.06
N SER A 476 29.54 -8.58 -24.27
CA SER A 476 28.42 -9.51 -24.09
C SER A 476 27.64 -9.33 -22.81
N TYR A 477 28.27 -8.77 -21.76
CA TYR A 477 27.68 -8.71 -20.42
C TYR A 477 27.99 -7.40 -19.70
N ALA A 478 27.07 -7.00 -18.82
CA ALA A 478 27.27 -5.98 -17.80
C ALA A 478 27.33 -6.62 -16.41
N ASN A 479 28.33 -6.23 -15.61
CA ASN A 479 28.47 -6.62 -14.21
C ASN A 479 27.92 -5.50 -13.35
N VAL A 480 27.00 -5.85 -12.46
CA VAL A 480 26.27 -4.93 -11.58
C VAL A 480 26.43 -5.42 -10.15
N LEU A 481 26.75 -4.51 -9.25
CA LEU A 481 26.74 -4.74 -7.81
C LEU A 481 25.47 -4.11 -7.24
N ALA A 482 24.78 -4.80 -6.35
CA ALA A 482 23.66 -4.23 -5.62
C ALA A 482 23.72 -4.59 -4.14
N GLU A 483 23.31 -3.67 -3.29
CA GLU A 483 23.35 -3.82 -1.84
C GLU A 483 22.01 -3.41 -1.24
N LEU A 484 21.47 -4.22 -0.32
CA LEU A 484 20.31 -3.84 0.48
C LEU A 484 20.77 -3.32 1.84
N LEU A 485 20.35 -2.10 2.17
CA LEU A 485 20.66 -1.42 3.41
C LEU A 485 19.40 -1.20 4.26
N GLN A 486 19.55 -1.38 5.57
CA GLN A 486 18.56 -0.95 6.57
C GLN A 486 19.30 -0.31 7.74
N ASN A 487 18.88 0.89 8.16
CA ASN A 487 19.55 1.67 9.19
C ASN A 487 21.03 1.92 8.89
N ARG A 488 21.35 2.21 7.62
CA ARG A 488 22.72 2.38 7.09
C ARG A 488 23.64 1.16 7.26
N GLN A 489 23.08 -0.01 7.57
CA GLN A 489 23.82 -1.26 7.63
C GLN A 489 23.48 -2.12 6.41
N GLN A 490 24.52 -2.60 5.75
CA GLN A 490 24.41 -3.56 4.66
C GLN A 490 23.91 -4.90 5.20
N ARG A 491 22.77 -5.35 4.70
CA ARG A 491 22.14 -6.61 5.07
C ARG A 491 22.42 -7.70 4.04
N ILE A 492 22.38 -7.34 2.75
CA ILE A 492 22.59 -8.26 1.64
C ILE A 492 23.50 -7.60 0.61
N LEU A 493 24.47 -8.37 0.11
CA LEU A 493 25.33 -8.01 -1.02
C LEU A 493 25.02 -8.92 -2.20
N VAL A 494 24.82 -8.35 -3.38
CA VAL A 494 24.45 -9.10 -4.58
C VAL A 494 25.30 -8.68 -5.76
N HIS A 495 25.88 -9.66 -6.45
CA HIS A 495 26.51 -9.48 -7.75
C HIS A 495 25.59 -10.02 -8.84
N LEU A 496 25.27 -9.18 -9.83
CA LEU A 496 24.38 -9.50 -10.93
C LEU A 496 25.10 -9.39 -12.27
N ILE A 497 24.77 -10.28 -13.18
CA ILE A 497 25.22 -10.25 -14.57
C ILE A 497 24.00 -10.05 -15.45
N PHE A 498 24.07 -9.04 -16.30
CA PHE A 498 23.10 -8.77 -17.34
C PHE A 498 23.70 -9.01 -18.72
N GLY A 499 22.89 -9.39 -19.69
CA GLY A 499 23.29 -9.67 -21.07
C GLY A 499 22.13 -9.47 -22.05
N VAL A 500 22.25 -10.14 -23.20
CA VAL A 500 21.19 -10.28 -24.21
C VAL A 500 20.94 -11.78 -24.35
N SER A 501 19.79 -12.25 -23.88
CA SER A 501 19.37 -13.65 -23.80
C SER A 501 18.60 -14.12 -25.04
N SER A 502 18.35 -13.26 -26.03
CA SER A 502 17.78 -13.69 -27.31
C SER A 502 18.84 -14.47 -28.11
N PRO A 503 18.66 -15.80 -28.31
CA PRO A 503 19.57 -16.54 -29.16
C PRO A 503 19.42 -16.05 -30.59
N SER A 504 20.54 -15.82 -31.29
CA SER A 504 20.48 -15.79 -32.76
C SER A 504 20.05 -17.19 -33.21
N PRO A 505 18.96 -17.34 -33.98
CA PRO A 505 18.44 -18.66 -34.39
C PRO A 505 19.47 -19.52 -35.14
N GLN A 506 20.56 -18.92 -35.63
CA GLN A 506 21.66 -19.60 -36.31
C GLN A 506 22.68 -20.28 -35.37
N MET A 507 22.63 -20.05 -34.04
CA MET A 507 23.66 -20.52 -33.10
C MET A 507 23.16 -21.52 -32.03
N THR A 508 21.89 -21.95 -32.09
CA THR A 508 21.30 -22.84 -31.07
C THR A 508 20.90 -24.20 -31.63
N LEU A 509 21.01 -25.24 -30.81
CA LEU A 509 20.47 -26.57 -31.13
C LEU A 509 18.94 -26.52 -31.03
N GLU A 510 18.22 -26.81 -32.11
CA GLU A 510 16.77 -27.05 -32.09
C GLU A 510 16.42 -28.41 -31.44
N PRO A 511 15.16 -28.59 -30.99
CA PRO A 511 14.64 -28.93 -29.64
C PRO A 511 15.53 -29.73 -28.64
N PRO A 512 15.17 -29.77 -27.33
CA PRO A 512 15.98 -30.44 -26.33
C PRO A 512 16.27 -31.88 -26.75
N SER A 513 17.57 -32.20 -26.80
CA SER A 513 18.06 -33.55 -27.06
C SER A 513 17.25 -34.58 -26.28
N PRO A 514 17.01 -35.80 -26.80
CA PRO A 514 16.40 -36.88 -26.00
C PRO A 514 17.22 -37.24 -24.75
N PHE A 515 18.49 -36.78 -24.67
CA PHE A 515 19.35 -36.90 -23.49
C PHE A 515 19.16 -35.75 -22.49
N ALA A 516 18.50 -34.65 -22.86
CA ALA A 516 18.18 -33.54 -21.98
C ALA A 516 16.92 -33.86 -21.16
N ARG A 517 16.97 -33.55 -19.86
CA ARG A 517 15.85 -33.78 -18.95
C ARG A 517 14.68 -32.86 -19.32
N ARG A 518 13.48 -33.43 -19.44
CA ARG A 518 12.22 -32.67 -19.50
C ARG A 518 11.80 -32.23 -18.09
N ILE A 519 10.77 -31.39 -17.98
CA ILE A 519 10.25 -30.94 -16.68
C ILE A 519 10.12 -32.12 -15.69
N PRO A 520 10.72 -32.01 -14.49
CA PRO A 520 10.86 -33.13 -13.56
C PRO A 520 9.59 -33.54 -12.82
N LEU A 521 8.46 -32.86 -13.08
CA LEU A 521 7.18 -33.11 -12.41
C LEU A 521 6.41 -34.24 -13.10
N HIS A 522 5.79 -35.10 -12.29
CA HIS A 522 5.08 -36.31 -12.72
C HIS A 522 3.60 -36.04 -12.98
N HIS A 523 2.99 -35.14 -12.24
CA HIS A 523 1.56 -34.87 -12.32
C HIS A 523 1.27 -33.52 -12.99
N HIS A 524 0.29 -33.51 -13.90
CA HIS A 524 -0.22 -32.29 -14.50
C HIS A 524 -0.84 -31.37 -13.42
N PRO A 525 -0.69 -30.03 -13.48
CA PRO A 525 -1.24 -29.11 -12.47
C PRO A 525 -2.76 -29.21 -12.30
N ARG A 526 -3.51 -29.59 -13.35
CA ARG A 526 -4.94 -29.91 -13.27
C ARG A 526 -5.28 -30.94 -12.17
N ASN A 527 -4.43 -31.95 -12.03
CA ASN A 527 -4.63 -33.08 -11.10
C ASN A 527 -3.89 -32.90 -9.78
N ALA A 528 -3.26 -31.75 -9.57
CA ALA A 528 -2.44 -31.53 -8.40
C ALA A 528 -3.31 -31.24 -7.17
N THR A 529 -3.06 -31.96 -6.09
CA THR A 529 -3.78 -31.77 -4.83
C THR A 529 -3.17 -30.61 -4.05
N ILE A 530 -3.94 -29.54 -3.88
CA ILE A 530 -3.53 -28.37 -3.09
C ILE A 530 -3.30 -28.76 -1.62
N ARG A 531 -2.22 -28.24 -1.03
CA ARG A 531 -1.87 -28.37 0.38
C ARG A 531 -1.64 -27.00 0.99
N HIS A 532 -2.01 -26.85 2.25
CA HIS A 532 -1.68 -25.65 3.01
C HIS A 532 -0.19 -25.60 3.35
N LEU A 533 0.43 -24.44 3.11
CA LEU A 533 1.76 -24.13 3.62
C LEU A 533 1.72 -23.96 5.16
N PRO A 534 2.82 -24.22 5.88
CA PRO A 534 2.87 -24.09 7.34
C PRO A 534 2.51 -22.69 7.85
N GLY A 535 1.87 -22.62 9.02
CA GLY A 535 1.35 -21.36 9.59
C GLY A 535 2.38 -20.30 9.99
N LYS A 536 3.68 -20.61 10.04
CA LYS A 536 4.75 -19.64 10.40
C LYS A 536 5.31 -18.84 9.21
N MET A 537 4.81 -19.13 8.01
CA MET A 537 5.20 -18.47 6.76
C MET A 537 4.10 -17.48 6.37
N SER A 538 4.28 -16.19 6.66
CA SER A 538 3.21 -15.21 6.39
C SER A 538 2.92 -15.05 4.89
N TYR A 539 3.91 -15.35 4.03
CA TYR A 539 3.74 -15.33 2.57
C TYR A 539 2.83 -16.45 2.04
N ALA A 540 2.46 -17.43 2.86
CA ALA A 540 1.52 -18.48 2.49
C ALA A 540 0.14 -17.93 2.07
N GLN A 541 -0.19 -16.70 2.48
CA GLN A 541 -1.43 -16.04 2.06
C GLN A 541 -1.41 -15.65 0.57
N HIS A 542 -0.22 -15.53 -0.04
CA HIS A 542 -0.03 -15.12 -1.44
C HIS A 542 0.15 -16.30 -2.40
N LEU A 543 0.41 -17.50 -1.87
CA LEU A 543 0.72 -18.68 -2.66
C LEU A 543 -0.24 -19.84 -2.41
N THR A 544 -0.45 -20.60 -3.47
CA THR A 544 -1.01 -21.95 -3.43
C THR A 544 0.10 -22.94 -3.75
N TRP A 545 0.19 -24.00 -2.95
CA TRP A 545 1.17 -25.08 -3.12
C TRP A 545 0.47 -26.40 -3.40
N ALA A 546 0.91 -27.13 -4.42
CA ALA A 546 0.43 -28.47 -4.72
C ALA A 546 1.62 -29.41 -4.95
N PRO A 547 2.03 -30.21 -3.95
CA PRO A 547 3.20 -31.06 -4.07
C PRO A 547 2.98 -32.21 -5.06
N ASP A 548 4.05 -32.62 -5.73
CA ASP A 548 4.05 -33.82 -6.57
C ASP A 548 4.19 -35.08 -5.68
N PRO A 549 3.18 -35.95 -5.63
CA PRO A 549 3.20 -37.12 -4.75
C PRO A 549 4.26 -38.16 -5.15
N THR A 550 4.64 -38.26 -6.44
CA THR A 550 5.69 -39.19 -6.87
C THR A 550 7.05 -38.75 -6.34
N ILE A 551 7.33 -37.45 -6.36
CA ILE A 551 8.60 -36.91 -5.85
C ILE A 551 8.63 -37.04 -4.33
N LEU A 552 7.55 -36.66 -3.64
CA LEU A 552 7.47 -36.79 -2.19
C LEU A 552 7.64 -38.23 -1.71
N ALA A 553 7.08 -39.21 -2.44
CA ALA A 553 7.20 -40.62 -2.09
C ALA A 553 8.65 -41.14 -2.08
N ARG A 554 9.57 -40.50 -2.81
CA ARG A 554 10.99 -40.87 -2.81
C ARG A 554 11.67 -40.61 -1.47
N ASN A 555 11.11 -39.73 -0.63
CA ASN A 555 11.63 -39.45 0.70
C ASN A 555 11.11 -40.42 1.78
N ALA A 556 10.26 -41.39 1.41
CA ALA A 556 9.73 -42.36 2.36
C ALA A 556 10.86 -43.15 3.04
N ALA A 557 10.65 -43.54 4.30
CA ALA A 557 11.68 -44.21 5.09
C ALA A 557 12.21 -45.50 4.44
N GLU A 558 11.32 -46.22 3.73
CA GLU A 558 11.60 -47.47 3.03
C GLU A 558 12.04 -47.30 1.57
N SER A 559 12.16 -46.06 1.09
CA SER A 559 12.54 -45.78 -0.30
C SER A 559 13.92 -46.36 -0.63
N PRO A 560 14.08 -47.03 -1.79
CA PRO A 560 15.37 -47.58 -2.21
C PRO A 560 16.41 -46.50 -2.54
N SER A 561 15.99 -45.25 -2.69
CA SER A 561 16.89 -44.10 -2.92
C SER A 561 17.60 -43.60 -1.66
N ARG A 562 17.15 -44.03 -0.46
CA ARG A 562 17.71 -43.62 0.84
C ARG A 562 19.02 -44.35 1.15
N THR A 563 20.04 -43.61 1.56
CA THR A 563 21.31 -44.18 2.03
C THR A 563 21.11 -44.99 3.31
N ARG A 564 21.72 -46.18 3.36
CA ARG A 564 21.69 -47.11 4.50
C ARG A 564 23.11 -47.53 4.85
N THR A 565 23.35 -47.98 6.08
CA THR A 565 24.68 -48.33 6.60
C THR A 565 25.43 -49.38 5.78
N GLY A 566 24.72 -50.19 4.96
CA GLY A 566 25.28 -51.27 4.14
C GLY A 566 25.23 -51.04 2.62
N GLY A 567 24.95 -49.83 2.13
CA GLY A 567 24.90 -49.53 0.71
C GLY A 567 25.14 -48.05 0.41
N VAL A 568 25.61 -47.73 -0.79
CA VAL A 568 25.96 -46.34 -1.15
C VAL A 568 24.76 -45.39 -1.04
N GLY A 569 23.53 -45.88 -1.26
CA GLY A 569 22.37 -45.00 -1.47
C GLY A 569 22.59 -44.08 -2.68
N GLY A 570 21.61 -43.25 -3.05
CA GLY A 570 21.82 -42.47 -4.28
C GLY A 570 20.92 -41.28 -4.57
N GLY A 571 19.96 -40.92 -3.70
CA GLY A 571 18.97 -39.89 -4.05
C GLY A 571 19.19 -38.50 -3.49
N GLY A 572 19.96 -38.34 -2.41
CA GLY A 572 19.81 -37.15 -1.58
C GLY A 572 18.36 -37.02 -1.07
N PHE A 573 17.90 -35.79 -0.88
CA PHE A 573 16.52 -35.45 -0.53
C PHE A 573 15.90 -34.64 -1.68
N GLU A 574 14.70 -35.00 -2.11
CA GLU A 574 14.02 -34.35 -3.24
C GLU A 574 12.65 -33.83 -2.83
N TRP A 575 12.24 -32.68 -3.33
CA TRP A 575 10.82 -32.31 -3.32
C TRP A 575 10.49 -31.56 -4.59
N GLY A 576 9.21 -31.52 -4.93
CA GLY A 576 8.76 -30.77 -6.09
C GLY A 576 7.25 -30.71 -6.14
N GLY A 577 6.75 -29.85 -7.00
CA GLY A 577 5.33 -29.58 -7.14
C GLY A 577 5.09 -28.24 -7.79
N TRP A 578 3.84 -27.81 -7.74
CA TRP A 578 3.36 -26.60 -8.39
C TRP A 578 3.18 -25.49 -7.37
N MET A 579 3.71 -24.31 -7.69
CA MET A 579 3.48 -23.08 -6.96
C MET A 579 2.69 -22.12 -7.85
N GLN A 580 1.59 -21.60 -7.32
CA GLN A 580 0.73 -20.64 -8.00
C GLN A 580 0.52 -19.39 -7.15
N LEU A 581 0.62 -18.21 -7.77
CA LEU A 581 0.17 -16.96 -7.14
C LEU A 581 -1.37 -16.98 -6.99
N LYS A 582 -1.87 -16.66 -5.80
CA LYS A 582 -3.31 -16.71 -5.51
C LYS A 582 -4.08 -15.63 -6.26
N ASP A 583 -3.50 -14.44 -6.42
CA ASP A 583 -4.14 -13.35 -7.12
C ASP A 583 -4.21 -13.66 -8.63
N PRO A 584 -5.41 -13.72 -9.24
CA PRO A 584 -5.56 -13.96 -10.67
C PRO A 584 -4.99 -12.86 -11.54
N LYS A 585 -4.79 -11.64 -11.02
CA LYS A 585 -4.23 -10.51 -11.77
C LYS A 585 -2.69 -10.52 -11.81
N GLU A 586 -2.04 -11.32 -10.96
CA GLU A 586 -0.59 -11.40 -10.90
C GLU A 586 0.03 -12.31 -11.98
N ARG A 587 1.35 -12.19 -12.12
CA ARG A 587 2.18 -13.03 -13.00
C ARG A 587 3.57 -13.25 -12.43
N ILE A 588 4.21 -14.33 -12.86
CA ILE A 588 5.60 -14.62 -12.52
C ILE A 588 6.51 -13.64 -13.26
N THR A 589 7.49 -13.06 -12.55
CA THR A 589 8.48 -12.12 -13.10
C THR A 589 9.90 -12.62 -12.86
N SER A 590 10.87 -12.09 -13.63
CA SER A 590 12.27 -12.51 -13.50
C SER A 590 12.81 -12.24 -12.10
N ALA A 591 12.43 -11.12 -11.46
CA ALA A 591 12.80 -10.85 -10.07
C ALA A 591 12.20 -11.88 -9.11
N PHE A 592 10.92 -12.23 -9.29
CA PHE A 592 10.20 -13.14 -8.40
C PHE A 592 10.69 -14.60 -8.47
N LEU A 593 11.39 -14.99 -9.54
CA LEU A 593 12.06 -16.30 -9.60
C LEU A 593 13.06 -16.50 -8.45
N CYS A 594 13.69 -15.43 -7.93
CA CYS A 594 14.55 -15.53 -6.76
C CYS A 594 13.78 -15.91 -5.49
N PHE A 595 12.55 -15.40 -5.33
CA PHE A 595 11.69 -15.81 -4.24
C PHE A 595 11.29 -17.27 -4.39
N ILE A 596 10.73 -17.66 -5.54
CA ILE A 596 10.30 -19.04 -5.81
C ILE A 596 11.44 -20.04 -5.60
N ALA A 597 12.64 -19.71 -6.07
CA ALA A 597 13.82 -20.56 -5.92
C ALA A 597 14.28 -20.72 -4.46
N ASP A 598 13.97 -19.76 -3.58
CA ASP A 598 14.31 -19.78 -2.14
C ASP A 598 13.13 -20.26 -1.27
N VAL A 599 11.97 -20.58 -1.84
CA VAL A 599 10.86 -21.18 -1.07
C VAL A 599 11.25 -22.60 -0.72
N PHE A 600 11.72 -22.81 0.51
CA PHE A 600 12.08 -24.12 1.03
C PHE A 600 11.03 -24.69 1.97
N LEU A 601 10.52 -25.86 1.61
CA LEU A 601 9.90 -26.77 2.56
C LEU A 601 11.04 -27.55 3.24
N GLY A 602 11.47 -27.08 4.42
CA GLY A 602 12.74 -27.45 5.06
C GLY A 602 13.08 -28.95 5.16
N SER A 603 14.35 -29.29 4.95
CA SER A 603 14.89 -30.66 4.87
C SER A 603 14.79 -31.53 6.15
N PRO A 604 14.94 -31.01 7.40
CA PRO A 604 14.77 -31.81 8.62
C PRO A 604 13.32 -32.20 8.94
N ALA A 605 12.32 -31.48 8.41
CA ALA A 605 10.91 -31.87 8.55
C ALA A 605 10.62 -33.21 7.86
N LEU A 606 11.42 -33.54 6.84
CA LEU A 606 11.32 -34.79 6.06
C LEU A 606 12.33 -35.85 6.56
N TRP A 607 13.28 -35.47 7.42
CA TRP A 607 14.16 -36.41 8.13
C TRP A 607 13.64 -36.84 9.51
N ALA A 608 12.77 -36.03 10.12
CA ALA A 608 12.07 -36.35 11.37
C ALA A 608 10.86 -37.28 11.18
N PHE A 609 10.75 -38.02 10.07
CA PHE A 609 9.83 -39.15 9.91
C PHE A 609 10.25 -40.33 10.84
N ASN A 610 10.29 -40.09 12.14
CA ASN A 610 10.13 -41.13 13.15
C ASN A 610 8.63 -41.43 13.27
N ALA A 611 8.16 -42.32 12.40
CA ALA A 611 7.06 -43.30 12.54
C ALA A 611 5.80 -43.06 13.41
N ARG A 612 5.49 -41.89 13.99
CA ARG A 612 4.29 -41.71 14.83
C ARG A 612 3.46 -40.45 14.59
N ASP A 613 4.04 -39.34 14.14
CA ASP A 613 3.27 -38.10 14.00
C ASP A 613 3.03 -37.72 12.53
N LYS A 614 1.75 -37.70 12.15
CA LYS A 614 1.27 -37.30 10.83
C LYS A 614 1.51 -35.80 10.63
N CYS A 615 2.21 -35.44 9.54
CA CYS A 615 2.18 -34.12 8.90
C CYS A 615 2.38 -32.90 9.82
N ALA A 616 3.36 -32.93 10.71
CA ALA A 616 3.87 -31.72 11.35
C ALA A 616 5.25 -31.42 10.75
N MET A 617 5.35 -30.41 9.88
CA MET A 617 6.64 -29.79 9.62
C MET A 617 7.16 -29.29 10.95
N ASN A 618 8.14 -29.99 11.54
CA ASN A 618 8.56 -29.73 12.91
C ASN A 618 8.99 -28.26 13.03
N GLU A 619 8.15 -27.53 13.76
CA GLU A 619 8.09 -26.09 13.96
C GLU A 619 9.29 -25.48 14.73
N THR A 620 10.35 -26.27 14.90
CA THR A 620 11.43 -26.07 15.88
C THR A 620 12.72 -25.52 15.25
N ASN A 621 12.85 -25.52 13.93
CA ASN A 621 14.06 -25.08 13.22
C ASN A 621 13.78 -23.99 12.18
N TRP A 622 14.74 -23.08 12.01
CA TRP A 622 14.80 -22.04 10.98
C TRP A 622 15.98 -22.29 10.04
N PHE A 623 15.80 -21.96 8.76
CA PHE A 623 16.74 -22.24 7.67
C PHE A 623 17.19 -20.93 7.01
N PRO A 624 18.04 -20.11 7.66
CA PRO A 624 18.61 -18.95 7.01
C PRO A 624 19.49 -19.35 5.81
N THR A 625 19.12 -18.88 4.63
CA THR A 625 19.98 -18.86 3.45
C THR A 625 21.17 -17.92 3.73
N LEU A 626 22.39 -18.41 3.54
CA LEU A 626 23.62 -17.64 3.72
C LEU A 626 24.17 -17.17 2.37
N ASN A 627 24.10 -18.03 1.36
CA ASN A 627 24.45 -17.72 0.00
C ASN A 627 23.47 -18.38 -0.96
N MET A 628 23.16 -17.68 -2.05
CA MET A 628 22.31 -18.17 -3.11
C MET A 628 22.86 -17.68 -4.45
N ALA A 629 22.97 -18.58 -5.42
CA ALA A 629 23.27 -18.22 -6.80
C ALA A 629 22.10 -18.66 -7.69
N VAL A 630 21.57 -17.75 -8.51
CA VAL A 630 20.45 -18.01 -9.43
C VAL A 630 20.94 -17.77 -10.86
N GLN A 631 20.80 -18.79 -11.70
CA GLN A 631 21.05 -18.72 -13.13
C GLN A 631 19.72 -18.65 -13.87
N TYR A 632 19.55 -17.65 -14.71
CA TYR A 632 18.40 -17.54 -15.61
C TYR A 632 18.73 -18.33 -16.87
N VAL A 633 17.94 -19.37 -17.14
CA VAL A 633 18.21 -20.37 -18.17
C VAL A 633 17.35 -20.12 -19.41
N PHE A 634 16.09 -19.72 -19.22
CA PHE A 634 15.15 -19.43 -20.30
C PHE A 634 14.32 -18.18 -19.93
N PRO A 635 14.08 -17.25 -20.89
CA PRO A 635 13.25 -16.08 -20.63
C PRO A 635 11.82 -16.49 -20.26
N ILE A 636 11.15 -15.68 -19.45
CA ILE A 636 9.74 -15.91 -19.11
C ILE A 636 8.92 -15.82 -20.41
N PRO A 637 8.08 -16.83 -20.72
CA PRO A 637 7.24 -16.80 -21.91
C PRO A 637 6.34 -15.56 -21.97
N PRO A 638 6.00 -15.08 -23.18
CA PRO A 638 4.99 -14.05 -23.38
C PRO A 638 3.64 -14.43 -22.78
N GLU A 639 2.85 -13.40 -22.44
CA GLU A 639 1.57 -13.56 -21.74
C GLU A 639 0.50 -14.27 -22.57
N ASP A 640 0.55 -14.13 -23.89
CA ASP A 640 -0.34 -14.78 -24.85
C ASP A 640 0.10 -16.21 -25.23
N SER A 641 1.14 -16.73 -24.57
CA SER A 641 1.66 -18.07 -24.86
C SER A 641 0.60 -19.15 -24.60
N PRO A 642 0.20 -19.95 -25.60
CA PRO A 642 -0.85 -20.97 -25.46
C PRO A 642 -0.42 -22.21 -24.65
N HIS A 643 0.86 -22.31 -24.29
CA HIS A 643 1.44 -23.49 -23.65
C HIS A 643 1.95 -23.26 -22.22
N HIS A 644 1.81 -22.04 -21.70
CA HIS A 644 2.43 -21.63 -20.45
C HIS A 644 1.44 -20.85 -19.58
N ALA A 645 1.31 -21.29 -18.33
CA ALA A 645 0.60 -20.59 -17.27
C ALA A 645 1.28 -19.25 -16.96
N ARG A 646 0.49 -18.23 -16.60
CA ARG A 646 1.00 -16.89 -16.30
C ARG A 646 1.44 -16.78 -14.84
N ARG A 647 0.75 -17.48 -13.94
CA ARG A 647 0.93 -17.35 -12.48
C ARG A 647 1.33 -18.65 -11.79
N THR A 648 1.49 -19.75 -12.53
CA THR A 648 1.93 -21.06 -12.01
C THR A 648 3.30 -21.46 -12.55
N VAL A 649 4.15 -21.99 -11.66
CA VAL A 649 5.45 -22.57 -11.98
C VAL A 649 5.63 -23.92 -11.31
N GLY A 650 6.37 -24.80 -11.99
CA GLY A 650 6.85 -26.04 -11.41
C GLY A 650 8.14 -25.80 -10.66
N VAL A 651 8.26 -26.32 -9.44
CA VAL A 651 9.49 -26.25 -8.65
C VAL A 651 9.99 -27.66 -8.39
N TYR A 652 11.29 -27.86 -8.56
CA TYR A 652 11.96 -29.10 -8.20
C TYR A 652 13.22 -28.80 -7.43
N PHE A 653 13.42 -29.54 -6.36
CA PHE A 653 14.51 -29.38 -5.43
C PHE A 653 15.24 -30.71 -5.27
N SER A 654 16.56 -30.62 -5.15
CA SER A 654 17.42 -31.73 -4.72
C SER A 654 18.50 -31.21 -3.77
N GLY A 655 18.68 -31.88 -2.63
CA GLY A 655 19.78 -31.63 -1.69
C GLY A 655 20.53 -32.93 -1.41
N ARG A 656 21.85 -32.89 -1.23
CA ARG A 656 22.65 -34.14 -1.16
C ARG A 656 23.28 -34.38 0.20
N PHE A 657 23.73 -33.33 0.89
CA PHE A 657 24.49 -33.47 2.12
C PHE A 657 24.03 -32.47 3.17
N VAL A 658 24.03 -32.91 4.43
CA VAL A 658 24.04 -32.01 5.58
C VAL A 658 25.16 -32.39 6.52
N ASN A 659 25.99 -31.41 6.85
CA ASN A 659 27.06 -31.56 7.83
C ASN A 659 27.05 -30.37 8.79
N ASP A 660 26.99 -30.65 10.10
CA ASP A 660 26.90 -29.62 11.14
C ASP A 660 25.80 -28.56 10.90
N GLY A 661 24.64 -29.01 10.39
CA GLY A 661 23.51 -28.14 10.05
C GLY A 661 23.69 -27.33 8.76
N ARG A 662 24.80 -27.45 8.03
CA ARG A 662 24.98 -26.83 6.71
C ARG A 662 24.38 -27.70 5.63
N HIS A 663 23.53 -27.13 4.79
CA HIS A 663 22.81 -27.85 3.75
C HIS A 663 23.12 -27.28 2.36
N ASP A 664 23.42 -28.15 1.39
CA ASP A 664 23.48 -27.80 -0.03
C ASP A 664 22.14 -28.10 -0.71
N ALA A 665 21.58 -27.11 -1.39
CA ALA A 665 20.34 -27.28 -2.16
C ALA A 665 20.50 -26.80 -3.59
N THR A 666 20.02 -27.59 -4.53
CA THR A 666 19.79 -27.18 -5.92
C THR A 666 18.29 -27.09 -6.16
N VAL A 667 17.84 -26.01 -6.79
CA VAL A 667 16.45 -25.77 -7.15
C VAL A 667 16.37 -25.50 -8.64
N GLU A 668 15.32 -26.00 -9.27
CA GLU A 668 14.94 -25.74 -10.65
C GLU A 668 13.52 -25.16 -10.66
N VAL A 669 13.34 -24.06 -11.37
CA VAL A 669 12.03 -23.42 -11.57
C VAL A 669 11.66 -23.56 -13.04
N TRP A 670 10.53 -24.19 -13.31
CA TRP A 670 10.04 -24.55 -14.62
C TRP A 670 8.71 -23.84 -14.92
N THR A 671 8.46 -23.58 -16.20
CA THR A 671 7.13 -23.17 -16.66
C THR A 671 6.08 -24.25 -16.32
N ALA A 672 4.81 -23.85 -16.20
CA ALA A 672 3.69 -24.77 -16.05
C ALA A 672 2.80 -24.77 -17.30
N PRO A 673 2.21 -25.91 -17.69
CA PRO A 673 1.33 -26.01 -18.86
C PRO A 673 -0.02 -25.30 -18.66
N ALA A 674 -0.47 -25.14 -17.42
CA ALA A 674 -1.74 -24.54 -17.05
C ALA A 674 -1.72 -24.10 -15.58
N GLU A 675 -2.71 -23.29 -15.19
CA GLU A 675 -2.98 -22.98 -13.79
C GLU A 675 -3.48 -24.23 -13.04
N LEU A 676 -3.35 -24.23 -11.71
CA LEU A 676 -3.83 -25.31 -10.84
C LEU A 676 -5.33 -25.54 -11.02
N GLY A 677 -5.69 -26.80 -11.28
CA GLY A 677 -7.08 -27.20 -11.54
C GLY A 677 -7.59 -26.91 -12.96
N GLU A 678 -6.77 -26.29 -13.82
CA GLU A 678 -7.13 -25.88 -15.17
C GLU A 678 -6.31 -26.61 -16.25
N GLY A 679 -6.69 -26.40 -17.52
CA GLY A 679 -5.99 -26.89 -18.72
C GLY A 679 -6.29 -28.34 -19.10
N ASP A 680 -6.12 -28.68 -20.37
CA ASP A 680 -6.39 -30.03 -20.88
C ASP A 680 -5.16 -30.95 -20.78
N GLU A 681 -5.40 -32.21 -20.40
CA GLU A 681 -4.37 -33.25 -20.32
C GLU A 681 -3.98 -33.75 -21.71
N ASN A 682 -3.25 -32.93 -22.46
CA ASN A 682 -2.54 -33.43 -23.64
C ASN A 682 -1.34 -34.28 -23.18
N LEU A 683 -1.13 -35.47 -23.78
CA LEU A 683 -0.05 -36.40 -23.41
C LEU A 683 1.35 -35.75 -23.49
N ASP A 684 1.50 -34.75 -24.36
CA ASP A 684 2.77 -34.09 -24.65
C ASP A 684 2.96 -32.75 -23.91
N TRP A 685 2.21 -32.50 -22.83
CA TRP A 685 2.28 -31.23 -22.07
C TRP A 685 3.68 -30.85 -21.56
N ARG A 686 4.59 -31.83 -21.47
CA ARG A 686 5.99 -31.66 -21.05
C ARG A 686 6.91 -31.14 -22.15
N GLU A 687 6.53 -31.30 -23.42
CA GLU A 687 7.32 -30.85 -24.58
C GLU A 687 7.57 -29.33 -24.60
N PRO A 688 6.55 -28.46 -24.42
CA PRO A 688 6.76 -27.03 -24.47
C PRO A 688 7.43 -26.46 -23.22
N GLN A 689 7.43 -27.18 -22.10
CA GLN A 689 7.92 -26.62 -20.84
C GLN A 689 9.42 -26.35 -20.86
N ARG A 690 9.83 -25.26 -20.21
CA ARG A 690 11.22 -24.78 -20.15
C ARG A 690 11.63 -24.52 -18.71
N CYS A 691 12.91 -24.79 -18.41
CA CYS A 691 13.51 -24.39 -17.15
C CYS A 691 13.80 -22.90 -17.21
N LEU A 692 13.12 -22.11 -16.38
CA LEU A 692 13.26 -20.66 -16.30
C LEU A 692 14.53 -20.27 -15.55
N ALA A 693 14.77 -20.91 -14.40
CA ALA A 693 15.91 -20.64 -13.56
C ALA A 693 16.38 -21.88 -12.80
N THR A 694 17.68 -21.93 -12.54
CA THR A 694 18.28 -22.87 -11.59
C THR A 694 18.95 -22.10 -10.46
N ALA A 695 18.93 -22.63 -9.25
CA ALA A 695 19.54 -21.98 -8.11
C ALA A 695 20.31 -22.96 -7.24
N THR A 696 21.45 -22.53 -6.72
CA THR A 696 22.23 -23.25 -5.70
C THR A 696 22.24 -22.46 -4.41
N HIS A 697 22.09 -23.15 -3.29
CA HIS A 697 21.98 -22.54 -1.97
C HIS A 697 22.95 -23.18 -1.00
N PHE A 698 23.47 -22.32 -0.12
CA PHE A 698 24.10 -22.72 1.11
C PHE A 698 23.28 -22.14 2.26
N ALA A 699 22.64 -23.03 3.02
CA ALA A 699 21.79 -22.66 4.16
C ALA A 699 22.30 -23.31 5.45
N LEU A 700 21.99 -22.68 6.58
CA LEU A 700 22.29 -23.22 7.90
C LEU A 700 20.99 -23.60 8.61
N VAL A 701 20.96 -24.75 9.27
CA VAL A 701 19.87 -25.17 10.15
C VAL A 701 20.16 -24.65 11.55
N VAL A 702 19.27 -23.83 12.10
CA VAL A 702 19.37 -23.31 13.47
C VAL A 702 18.04 -23.47 14.22
N PRO A 703 18.05 -23.51 15.57
CA PRO A 703 16.82 -23.49 16.34
C PRO A 703 15.96 -22.26 16.01
N PHE A 704 14.63 -22.42 15.95
CA PHE A 704 13.71 -21.34 15.60
C PHE A 704 13.72 -20.19 16.63
N SER A 705 14.15 -20.44 17.87
CA SER A 705 14.40 -19.39 18.87
C SER A 705 15.41 -18.33 18.40
N VAL A 706 16.35 -18.70 17.52
CA VAL A 706 17.29 -17.77 16.88
C VAL A 706 16.54 -16.80 15.95
N ASN A 707 15.55 -17.28 15.19
CA ASN A 707 14.68 -16.42 14.36
C ASN A 707 13.90 -15.44 15.24
N GLN A 708 13.28 -15.95 16.32
CA GLN A 708 12.51 -15.13 17.25
C GLN A 708 13.35 -14.02 17.89
N ALA A 709 14.57 -14.34 18.33
CA ALA A 709 15.51 -13.39 18.93
C ALA A 709 15.97 -12.30 17.95
N LYS A 710 16.10 -12.62 16.65
CA LYS A 710 16.44 -11.64 15.62
C LYS A 710 15.31 -10.65 15.32
N GLY A 711 14.06 -11.07 15.50
CA GLY A 711 12.89 -10.22 15.39
C GLY A 711 12.66 -9.23 16.54
N GLY A 712 13.25 -9.50 17.72
CA GLY A 712 13.03 -8.72 18.94
C GLY A 712 14.07 -7.63 19.20
N LYS A 713 15.15 -7.51 18.41
CA LYS A 713 16.19 -6.50 18.61
C LYS A 713 15.88 -5.20 17.85
N VAL A 714 14.97 -4.41 18.39
CA VAL A 714 15.18 -2.96 18.41
C VAL A 714 16.15 -2.69 19.57
N ALA A 715 17.35 -2.24 19.23
CA ALA A 715 18.38 -1.64 20.09
C ALA A 715 18.73 -2.31 21.44
N LYS A 716 19.98 -2.80 21.54
CA LYS A 716 20.83 -2.51 22.69
C LYS A 716 22.31 -2.66 22.27
N LEU A 717 23.05 -1.57 22.56
CA LEU A 717 24.41 -1.19 22.19
C LEU A 717 24.59 -0.69 20.76
#